data_AF-A0A7K5LEZ6-F1
#
_entry.id   AF-A0A7K5LEZ6-F1
#
_cell.length_a   1.000
_cell.length_b   1.000
_cell.length_c   1.000
_cell.angle_alpha   90.00
_cell.angle_beta   90.00
_cell.angle_gamma   90.00
#
_symmetry.space_group_name_H-M   'P 1'
#
loop_
_entity.id
_entity.type
_entity.pdbx_description
1 polymer ?
#
loop_
_entity_poly.entity_id
_entity_poly.type
_entity_poly.pdbx_seq_one_letter_code
_entity_poly.pdbx_strand_id
1 'polypeptide(L)'
;GGIFECVESGPMGAEELAFRFAVNTINRNRTLLPNTTLTYDTQKINLYDSFEASKKACDQLSLGVAAIFGPSHSSSANAVQSICNALGVPHIQTRWKHQVSDNKDSFYVSLYPDFSSLSRAILDLVQFFKWKTVTVVYDDSTGLIRLQELIKAPSRYNLRLKIRQLPADTKDAKPLLKEMKRGKEFHVIFDCSHEMAAGILKQALAMGMMTEYYHYIFTTLDLFALDVEPYRYSGVNMTGFRILNTENTQVSSIIEKWSMERLQAPPKPDSGLLDGFMTTDAALMYDAVHVVSVAVQQFPQMTVSSLQCNRHKPWRFGTRFMSLIKEAHWEGLTGRITFNKTNGLRTDFDLDVISLKEEGLEKVGTWDPLSGLNMTENQKGKPANITDSLSNRSLIVTTILEEPYVMFKKSDKPLYGNDRFEGYCIDLLRELSTILGFSYEIRLVEDGKYGAQEDASGQWNGMVRELIDHKADLAVAPLAITYVREKVIDFSKPFMTLGISILYRKPNGTNPGVFSFLNPLSPDIWMYILLAYLGVSCVLFVIARFSPYEWYNPHPCNPDSDVVENNFTLLNSFWFGVGALMQQGSELMPKALSTRIVGGIWWFFTLIIISSYTANLAAFLTVERMESPIDSADDLAKQTKIEYGAVEDGATMTFFKKSKISTYDKMWAFMSSRRQSVLVKSNEEGIQRVLTSDYAFLMESTTIEFVTQRNCNLTQIGGLIDSKGYGVGTPMG
;
A
#
# COMPACT_ATOMS: atom_id res chain seq x y z
N GLY A 1 29.96 -21.83 -45.99
CA GLY A 1 30.85 -22.06 -44.83
C GLY A 1 30.18 -21.49 -43.60
N GLY A 2 30.35 -22.15 -42.46
CA GLY A 2 29.96 -21.61 -41.15
C GLY A 2 31.20 -21.34 -40.32
N ILE A 3 31.23 -20.21 -39.63
CA ILE A 3 32.29 -19.86 -38.67
C ILE A 3 31.62 -19.68 -37.32
N PHE A 4 31.96 -20.57 -36.37
CA PHE A 4 31.31 -20.62 -35.06
C PHE A 4 32.34 -20.39 -33.95
N GLU A 5 31.95 -19.59 -32.97
CA GLU A 5 32.77 -19.29 -31.80
C GLU A 5 32.55 -20.35 -30.73
N CYS A 6 33.63 -20.89 -30.17
CA CYS A 6 33.59 -21.82 -29.05
C CYS A 6 34.57 -21.39 -27.95
N VAL A 7 34.21 -21.65 -26.69
CA VAL A 7 35.16 -21.67 -25.59
C VAL A 7 35.96 -22.97 -25.69
N GLU A 8 37.29 -22.91 -25.58
CA GLU A 8 38.21 -24.03 -25.80
C GLU A 8 37.71 -25.36 -25.19
N SER A 9 37.76 -26.45 -25.97
CA SER A 9 37.39 -27.81 -25.57
C SER A 9 35.94 -28.05 -25.10
N GLY A 10 35.02 -27.13 -25.38
CA GLY A 10 33.59 -27.32 -25.12
C GLY A 10 32.87 -28.24 -26.12
N PRO A 11 31.70 -28.81 -25.75
CA PRO A 11 30.82 -29.52 -26.69
C PRO A 11 30.40 -28.60 -27.85
N MET A 12 29.96 -29.19 -28.97
CA MET A 12 29.46 -28.43 -30.13
C MET A 12 28.38 -27.43 -29.69
N GLY A 13 28.53 -26.17 -30.08
CA GLY A 13 27.55 -25.12 -29.80
C GLY A 13 26.20 -25.41 -30.48
N ALA A 14 25.11 -24.94 -29.88
CA ALA A 14 23.76 -25.15 -30.41
C ALA A 14 23.60 -24.60 -31.85
N GLU A 15 24.26 -23.48 -32.18
CA GLU A 15 24.24 -22.89 -33.53
C GLU A 15 24.94 -23.78 -34.57
N GLU A 16 26.11 -24.36 -34.25
CA GLU A 16 26.83 -25.26 -35.15
C GLU A 16 26.00 -26.53 -35.42
N LEU A 17 25.39 -27.07 -34.36
CA LEU A 17 24.52 -28.25 -34.47
C LEU A 17 23.28 -27.94 -35.30
N ALA A 18 22.68 -26.75 -35.13
CA ALA A 18 21.52 -26.30 -35.89
C ALA A 18 21.84 -26.13 -37.37
N PHE A 19 23.01 -25.58 -37.69
CA PHE A 19 23.48 -25.45 -39.06
C PHE A 19 23.63 -26.81 -39.75
N ARG A 20 24.28 -27.79 -39.10
CA ARG A 20 24.42 -29.15 -39.64
C ARG A 20 23.07 -29.85 -39.77
N PHE A 21 22.22 -29.73 -38.75
CA PHE A 21 20.88 -30.30 -38.74
C PHE A 21 20.02 -29.75 -39.88
N ALA A 22 20.04 -28.44 -40.13
CA ALA A 22 19.31 -27.81 -41.22
C ALA A 22 19.78 -28.32 -42.60
N VAL A 23 21.09 -28.34 -42.85
CA VAL A 23 21.63 -28.82 -44.13
C VAL A 23 21.31 -30.29 -44.36
N ASN A 24 21.44 -31.14 -43.33
CA ASN A 24 21.08 -32.55 -43.42
C ASN A 24 19.57 -32.75 -43.67
N THR A 25 18.72 -31.92 -43.05
CA THR A 25 17.27 -31.99 -43.23
C THR A 25 16.87 -31.64 -44.67
N ILE A 26 17.46 -30.57 -45.23
CA ILE A 26 17.22 -30.18 -46.63
C ILE A 26 17.74 -31.24 -47.60
N ASN A 27 18.94 -31.79 -47.36
CA ASN A 27 19.49 -32.83 -48.24
C ASN A 27 18.71 -34.16 -48.19
N ARG A 28 18.13 -34.51 -47.03
CA ARG A 28 17.22 -35.65 -46.89
C ARG A 28 15.89 -35.38 -47.60
N ASN A 29 15.36 -34.16 -47.48
CA ASN A 29 14.10 -33.75 -48.08
C ASN A 29 14.31 -33.07 -49.44
N ARG A 30 14.41 -33.87 -50.51
CA ARG A 30 14.67 -33.40 -51.89
C ARG A 30 13.54 -32.59 -52.55
N THR A 31 12.56 -32.10 -51.78
CA THR A 31 11.48 -31.25 -52.28
C THR A 31 11.97 -29.87 -52.71
N LEU A 32 12.89 -29.25 -51.96
CA LEU A 32 13.44 -27.93 -52.29
C LEU A 32 14.49 -27.98 -53.41
N LEU A 33 15.46 -28.91 -53.31
CA LEU A 33 16.60 -29.01 -54.22
C LEU A 33 16.72 -30.45 -54.75
N PRO A 34 16.08 -30.79 -55.89
CA PRO A 34 16.09 -32.15 -56.41
C PRO A 34 17.43 -32.52 -57.08
N ASN A 35 18.08 -31.55 -57.72
CA ASN A 35 19.27 -31.75 -58.57
C ASN A 35 20.57 -31.21 -57.97
N THR A 36 20.51 -30.61 -56.77
CA THR A 36 21.64 -29.93 -56.13
C THR A 36 21.79 -30.43 -54.70
N THR A 37 23.00 -30.84 -54.31
CA THR A 37 23.32 -31.24 -52.94
C THR A 37 24.05 -30.11 -52.23
N LEU A 38 23.54 -29.70 -51.06
CA LEU A 38 24.20 -28.68 -50.24
C LEU A 38 25.32 -29.34 -49.43
N THR A 39 26.54 -28.86 -49.60
CA THR A 39 27.68 -29.21 -48.75
C THR A 39 27.98 -28.08 -47.79
N TYR A 40 28.58 -28.42 -46.65
CA TYR A 40 28.96 -27.45 -45.63
C TYR A 40 30.40 -27.66 -45.18
N ASP A 41 31.02 -26.56 -44.76
CA ASP A 41 32.31 -26.54 -44.07
C ASP A 41 32.12 -25.70 -42.81
N THR A 42 32.54 -26.22 -41.65
CA THR A 42 32.39 -25.56 -40.35
C THR A 42 33.76 -25.32 -39.74
N GLN A 43 34.09 -24.07 -39.44
CA GLN A 43 35.32 -23.67 -38.77
C GLN A 43 34.99 -23.21 -37.35
N LYS A 44 35.85 -23.58 -36.39
CA LYS A 44 35.78 -23.12 -35.01
C LYS A 44 36.84 -22.07 -34.77
N ILE A 45 36.47 -21.01 -34.04
CA ILE A 45 37.36 -19.92 -33.64
C ILE A 45 37.18 -19.61 -32.17
N ASN A 46 38.18 -18.97 -31.58
CA ASN A 46 38.09 -18.46 -30.21
C ASN A 46 37.19 -17.22 -30.12
N LEU A 47 36.51 -17.07 -28.98
CA LEU A 47 35.74 -15.87 -28.67
C LEU A 47 36.64 -14.62 -28.72
N TYR A 48 36.13 -13.54 -29.31
CA TYR A 48 36.80 -12.25 -29.47
C TYR A 48 37.98 -12.20 -30.45
N ASP A 49 38.35 -13.30 -31.12
CA ASP A 49 39.45 -13.32 -32.09
C ASP A 49 39.00 -13.02 -33.53
N SER A 50 38.96 -11.73 -33.86
CA SER A 50 38.64 -11.27 -35.22
C SER A 50 39.68 -11.64 -36.29
N PHE A 51 40.94 -11.88 -35.89
CA PHE A 51 42.01 -12.23 -36.82
C PHE A 51 41.88 -13.70 -37.25
N GLU A 52 41.61 -14.58 -36.29
CA GLU A 52 41.31 -15.98 -36.58
C GLU A 52 40.06 -16.10 -37.47
N ALA A 53 39.00 -15.35 -37.16
CA ALA A 53 37.79 -15.28 -38.00
C ALA A 53 38.10 -14.89 -39.45
N SER A 54 38.95 -13.87 -39.64
CA SER A 54 39.36 -13.40 -40.96
C SER A 54 40.13 -14.47 -41.73
N LYS A 55 41.07 -15.15 -41.08
CA LYS A 55 41.86 -16.22 -41.68
C LYS A 55 40.97 -17.38 -42.12
N LYS A 56 40.07 -17.84 -41.25
CA LYS A 56 39.12 -18.92 -41.54
C LYS A 56 38.13 -18.54 -42.65
N ALA A 57 37.68 -17.29 -42.70
CA ALA A 57 36.86 -16.81 -43.82
C ALA A 57 37.63 -16.88 -45.14
N CYS A 58 38.91 -16.50 -45.15
CA CYS A 58 39.75 -16.61 -46.34
C CYS A 58 40.01 -18.05 -46.78
N ASP A 59 40.22 -18.97 -45.83
CA ASP A 59 40.33 -20.39 -46.11
C ASP A 59 39.05 -20.92 -46.78
N GLN A 60 37.86 -20.58 -46.26
CA GLN A 60 36.58 -20.95 -46.84
C GLN A 60 36.34 -20.33 -48.23
N LEU A 61 36.74 -19.08 -48.43
CA LEU A 61 36.65 -18.42 -49.74
C LEU A 61 37.59 -19.07 -50.76
N SER A 62 38.76 -19.55 -50.32
CA SER A 62 39.70 -20.30 -51.17
C SER A 62 39.15 -21.67 -51.58
N LEU A 63 38.35 -22.31 -50.72
CA LEU A 63 37.60 -23.54 -51.05
C LEU A 63 36.50 -23.27 -52.08
N GLY A 64 35.95 -22.05 -52.10
CA GLY A 64 34.84 -21.66 -52.96
C GLY A 64 33.50 -21.95 -52.30
N VAL A 65 33.09 -21.08 -51.38
CA VAL A 65 31.77 -21.15 -50.71
C VAL A 65 30.78 -20.15 -51.31
N ALA A 66 29.50 -20.53 -51.38
CA ALA A 66 28.44 -19.66 -51.91
C ALA A 66 27.95 -18.59 -50.92
N ALA A 67 28.01 -18.88 -49.62
CA ALA A 67 27.64 -17.98 -48.53
C ALA A 67 28.43 -18.32 -47.25
N ILE A 68 28.61 -17.33 -46.38
CA ILE A 68 29.27 -17.46 -45.08
C ILE A 68 28.26 -17.13 -43.98
N PHE A 69 28.14 -18.02 -42.99
CA PHE A 69 27.26 -17.88 -41.82
C PHE A 69 28.10 -17.63 -40.56
N GLY A 70 27.66 -16.70 -39.70
CA GLY A 70 28.39 -16.30 -38.51
C GLY A 70 29.66 -15.49 -38.84
N PRO A 71 30.43 -15.04 -37.82
CA PRO A 71 30.39 -15.41 -36.40
C PRO A 71 29.37 -14.66 -35.54
N SER A 72 29.24 -15.07 -34.27
CA SER A 72 28.20 -14.59 -33.34
C SER A 72 28.60 -13.29 -32.62
N HIS A 73 29.89 -13.07 -32.31
CA HIS A 73 30.38 -11.84 -31.70
C HIS A 73 30.56 -10.69 -32.70
N SER A 74 30.26 -9.47 -32.27
CA SER A 74 30.25 -8.28 -33.13
C SER A 74 31.61 -7.95 -33.75
N SER A 75 32.72 -8.11 -33.01
CA SER A 75 34.07 -7.83 -33.52
C SER A 75 34.48 -8.78 -34.65
N SER A 76 34.27 -10.08 -34.46
CA SER A 76 34.55 -11.12 -35.45
C SER A 76 33.65 -10.97 -36.67
N ALA A 77 32.35 -10.69 -36.47
CA ALA A 77 31.40 -10.43 -37.54
C ALA A 77 31.75 -9.19 -38.37
N ASN A 78 32.33 -8.14 -37.78
CA ASN A 78 32.79 -6.96 -38.52
C ASN A 78 33.92 -7.28 -39.50
N ALA A 79 34.88 -8.08 -39.07
CA ALA A 79 35.99 -8.49 -39.92
C ALA A 79 35.52 -9.35 -41.11
N VAL A 80 34.67 -10.34 -40.84
CA VAL A 80 34.07 -11.19 -41.88
C VAL A 80 33.18 -10.37 -42.82
N GLN A 81 32.38 -9.45 -42.27
CA GLN A 81 31.54 -8.56 -43.07
C GLN A 81 32.35 -7.72 -44.08
N SER A 82 33.47 -7.15 -43.64
CA SER A 82 34.33 -6.33 -44.50
C SER A 82 34.88 -7.15 -45.68
N ILE A 83 35.33 -8.38 -45.42
CA ILE A 83 35.83 -9.31 -46.45
C ILE A 83 34.72 -9.71 -47.42
N CYS A 84 33.55 -10.09 -46.90
CA CYS A 84 32.37 -10.46 -47.68
C CYS A 84 31.90 -9.31 -48.59
N ASN A 85 31.89 -8.08 -48.08
CA ASN A 85 31.51 -6.89 -48.85
C ASN A 85 32.52 -6.59 -49.97
N ALA A 86 33.82 -6.74 -49.69
CA ALA A 86 34.89 -6.52 -50.68
C ALA A 86 34.92 -7.58 -51.81
N LEU A 87 34.59 -8.84 -51.49
CA LEU A 87 34.64 -9.96 -52.44
C LEU A 87 33.27 -10.32 -53.05
N GLY A 88 32.21 -9.60 -52.68
CA GLY A 88 30.85 -9.84 -53.19
C GLY A 88 30.26 -11.18 -52.76
N VAL A 89 30.57 -11.65 -51.55
CA VAL A 89 30.04 -12.91 -50.99
C VAL A 89 29.00 -12.59 -49.92
N PRO A 90 27.83 -13.27 -49.91
CA PRO A 90 26.84 -13.07 -48.86
C PRO A 90 27.33 -13.45 -47.47
N HIS A 91 27.18 -12.52 -46.52
CA HIS A 91 27.33 -12.79 -45.09
C HIS A 91 25.95 -12.87 -44.42
N ILE A 92 25.64 -14.01 -43.83
CA ILE A 92 24.37 -14.27 -43.14
C ILE A 92 24.60 -14.22 -41.64
N GLN A 93 23.90 -13.29 -40.98
CA GLN A 93 24.01 -13.03 -39.55
C GLN A 93 22.74 -13.47 -38.82
N THR A 94 22.91 -14.18 -37.72
CA THR A 94 21.81 -14.65 -36.86
C THR A 94 21.74 -13.93 -35.52
N ARG A 95 22.77 -13.14 -35.17
CA ARG A 95 22.78 -12.29 -33.97
C ARG A 95 22.71 -10.82 -34.32
N TRP A 96 22.33 -10.05 -33.31
CA TRP A 96 22.30 -8.60 -33.40
C TRP A 96 23.69 -8.00 -33.55
N LYS A 97 23.74 -6.91 -34.30
CA LYS A 97 24.89 -6.02 -34.40
C LYS A 97 24.41 -4.57 -34.42
N HIS A 98 25.11 -3.70 -33.70
CA HIS A 98 24.91 -2.26 -33.84
C HIS A 98 25.35 -1.80 -35.23
N GLN A 99 24.40 -1.25 -36.00
CA GLN A 99 24.68 -0.70 -37.32
C GLN A 99 25.01 0.78 -37.21
N VAL A 100 26.25 1.14 -37.52
CA VAL A 100 26.65 2.54 -37.66
C VAL A 100 26.15 3.04 -39.01
N SER A 101 25.33 4.10 -38.99
CA SER A 101 24.62 4.65 -40.15
C SER A 101 25.53 5.04 -41.33
N ASP A 102 26.82 5.25 -41.07
CA ASP A 102 27.82 5.64 -42.06
C ASP A 102 28.33 4.47 -42.92
N ASN A 103 28.16 3.21 -42.49
CA ASN A 103 28.66 2.05 -43.23
C ASN A 103 27.59 1.51 -44.20
N LYS A 104 27.69 1.90 -45.48
CA LYS A 104 26.83 1.37 -46.56
C LYS A 104 27.25 -0.04 -46.99
N ASP A 105 27.22 -0.99 -46.07
CA ASP A 105 27.49 -2.39 -46.39
C ASP A 105 26.33 -2.96 -47.22
N SER A 106 26.63 -3.65 -48.33
CA SER A 106 25.58 -4.17 -49.24
C SER A 106 25.42 -5.68 -49.18
N PHE A 107 26.50 -6.41 -48.89
CA PHE A 107 26.55 -7.88 -48.96
C PHE A 107 26.32 -8.55 -47.60
N TYR A 108 25.22 -8.24 -46.93
CA TYR A 108 24.80 -8.97 -45.74
C TYR A 108 23.29 -9.05 -45.61
N VAL A 109 22.85 -10.03 -44.83
CA VAL A 109 21.48 -10.18 -44.36
C VAL A 109 21.51 -10.57 -42.90
N SER A 110 20.66 -9.94 -42.09
CA SER A 110 20.46 -10.32 -40.69
C SER A 110 19.06 -10.90 -40.49
N LEU A 111 19.01 -12.12 -39.97
CA LEU A 111 17.76 -12.78 -39.59
C LEU A 111 17.26 -12.38 -38.20
N TYR A 112 18.12 -11.77 -37.39
CA TYR A 112 17.74 -11.32 -36.07
C TYR A 112 16.77 -10.12 -36.19
N PRO A 113 15.64 -10.11 -35.48
CA PRO A 113 14.68 -9.00 -35.49
C PRO A 113 15.32 -7.65 -35.11
N ASP A 114 14.88 -6.57 -35.74
CA ASP A 114 15.38 -5.24 -35.38
C ASP A 114 15.03 -4.85 -33.94
N PHE A 115 16.01 -4.29 -33.20
CA PHE A 115 15.82 -3.91 -31.79
C PHE A 115 14.93 -2.69 -31.62
N SER A 116 14.85 -1.81 -32.63
CA SER A 116 13.89 -0.71 -32.54
C SER A 116 12.46 -1.25 -32.50
N SER A 117 12.18 -2.34 -33.20
CA SER A 117 10.90 -3.06 -33.13
C SER A 117 10.72 -3.79 -31.80
N LEU A 118 11.72 -4.54 -31.32
CA LEU A 118 11.65 -5.23 -30.01
C LEU A 118 11.46 -4.25 -28.83
N SER A 119 12.16 -3.12 -28.84
CA SER A 119 12.03 -2.08 -27.81
C SER A 119 10.69 -1.36 -27.86
N ARG A 120 10.07 -1.22 -29.05
CA ARG A 120 8.68 -0.77 -29.17
C ARG A 120 7.70 -1.81 -28.60
N ALA A 121 7.91 -3.09 -28.86
CA ALA A 121 7.07 -4.16 -28.28
C ALA A 121 7.10 -4.12 -26.74
N ILE A 122 8.28 -3.93 -26.15
CA ILE A 122 8.43 -3.74 -24.69
C ILE A 122 7.70 -2.48 -24.23
N LEU A 123 7.83 -1.36 -24.96
CA LEU A 123 7.15 -0.12 -24.63
C LEU A 123 5.62 -0.26 -24.66
N ASP A 124 5.07 -0.91 -25.69
CA ASP A 124 3.63 -1.16 -25.83
C ASP A 124 3.11 -2.01 -24.66
N LEU A 125 3.90 -2.99 -24.20
CA LEU A 125 3.56 -3.83 -23.05
C LEU A 125 3.60 -3.04 -21.73
N VAL A 126 4.59 -2.16 -21.53
CA VAL A 126 4.66 -1.23 -20.39
C VAL A 126 3.46 -0.27 -20.38
N GLN A 127 3.02 0.19 -21.55
CA GLN A 127 1.83 1.03 -21.69
C GLN A 127 0.54 0.26 -21.42
N PHE A 128 0.43 -0.96 -21.91
CA PHE A 128 -0.71 -1.85 -21.67
C PHE A 128 -0.92 -2.07 -20.16
N PHE A 129 0.16 -2.33 -19.42
CA PHE A 129 0.12 -2.45 -17.96
C PHE A 129 0.01 -1.11 -17.21
N LYS A 130 0.03 0.03 -17.92
CA LYS A 130 -0.08 1.38 -17.35
C LYS A 130 0.95 1.67 -16.24
N TRP A 131 2.16 1.14 -16.39
CA TRP A 131 3.22 1.36 -15.41
C TRP A 131 3.67 2.82 -15.38
N LYS A 132 3.82 3.38 -14.16
CA LYS A 132 4.33 4.75 -13.94
C LYS A 132 5.78 4.79 -13.48
N THR A 133 6.26 3.72 -12.85
CA THR A 133 7.63 3.59 -12.36
C THR A 133 8.19 2.24 -12.79
N VAL A 134 9.34 2.25 -13.45
CA VAL A 134 9.95 1.05 -14.03
C VAL A 134 11.43 1.04 -13.73
N THR A 135 11.95 -0.11 -13.30
CA THR A 135 13.38 -0.37 -13.18
C THR A 135 13.84 -1.22 -14.35
N VAL A 136 14.82 -0.74 -15.11
CA VAL A 136 15.51 -1.50 -16.15
C VAL A 136 16.81 -2.04 -15.60
N VAL A 137 16.96 -3.35 -15.64
CA VAL A 137 18.16 -4.09 -15.24
C VAL A 137 18.76 -4.72 -16.48
N TYR A 138 19.98 -4.33 -16.84
CA TYR A 138 20.65 -4.81 -18.05
C TYR A 138 21.98 -5.49 -17.74
N ASP A 139 22.36 -6.46 -18.56
CA ASP A 139 23.59 -7.26 -18.41
C ASP A 139 24.82 -6.52 -18.99
N ASP A 140 24.81 -6.29 -20.29
CA ASP A 140 25.96 -5.75 -21.02
C ASP A 140 25.76 -4.30 -21.48
N SER A 141 26.86 -3.59 -21.76
CA SER A 141 26.80 -2.19 -22.22
C SER A 141 26.01 -2.02 -23.52
N THR A 142 25.86 -3.09 -24.32
CA THR A 142 25.03 -3.06 -25.52
C THR A 142 23.53 -3.11 -25.24
N GLY A 143 23.11 -3.62 -24.08
CA GLY A 143 21.70 -3.63 -23.64
C GLY A 143 21.06 -2.24 -23.60
N LEU A 144 21.82 -1.20 -23.25
CA LEU A 144 21.35 0.19 -23.29
C LEU A 144 21.01 0.66 -24.72
N ILE A 145 21.78 0.21 -25.71
CA ILE A 145 21.55 0.51 -27.12
C ILE A 145 20.31 -0.24 -27.61
N ARG A 146 20.16 -1.51 -27.19
CA ARG A 146 19.01 -2.37 -27.49
C ARG A 146 17.70 -1.80 -26.92
N LEU A 147 17.76 -1.12 -25.77
CA LEU A 147 16.62 -0.51 -25.08
C LEU A 147 16.46 1.00 -25.31
N GLN A 148 17.09 1.56 -26.35
CA GLN A 148 17.13 3.00 -26.56
C GLN A 148 15.74 3.66 -26.66
N GLU A 149 14.77 3.02 -27.32
CA GLU A 149 13.41 3.58 -27.44
C GLU A 149 12.68 3.62 -26.08
N LEU A 150 12.91 2.63 -25.22
CA LEU A 150 12.39 2.61 -23.86
C LEU A 150 13.04 3.72 -22.99
N ILE A 151 14.34 3.97 -23.16
CA ILE A 151 15.05 5.03 -22.45
C ILE A 151 14.60 6.43 -22.90
N LYS A 152 14.17 6.59 -24.16
CA LYS A 152 13.58 7.85 -24.66
C LYS A 152 12.12 8.02 -24.23
N ALA A 153 11.43 6.96 -23.84
CA ALA A 153 10.01 6.98 -23.52
C ALA A 153 9.61 7.96 -22.40
N PRO A 154 10.38 8.15 -21.30
CA PRO A 154 10.07 9.14 -20.25
C PRO A 154 9.90 10.59 -20.73
N SER A 155 10.46 10.95 -21.88
CA SER A 155 10.28 12.29 -22.45
C SER A 155 8.90 12.47 -23.10
N ARG A 156 8.26 11.36 -23.51
CA ARG A 156 6.95 11.35 -24.19
C ARG A 156 5.83 10.89 -23.27
N TYR A 157 6.16 10.05 -22.29
CA TYR A 157 5.23 9.45 -21.34
C TYR A 157 5.69 9.80 -19.92
N ASN A 158 4.76 10.11 -19.01
CA ASN A 158 5.06 10.43 -17.62
C ASN A 158 5.51 9.18 -16.82
N LEU A 159 6.64 8.62 -17.24
CA LEU A 159 7.23 7.37 -16.78
C LEU A 159 8.52 7.68 -16.02
N ARG A 160 8.66 7.18 -14.78
CA ARG A 160 9.91 7.28 -14.01
C ARG A 160 10.74 6.02 -14.26
N LEU A 161 11.90 6.19 -14.88
CA LEU A 161 12.81 5.11 -15.20
C LEU A 161 13.99 5.09 -14.22
N LYS A 162 14.28 3.94 -13.63
CA LYS A 162 15.54 3.67 -12.93
C LYS A 162 16.35 2.69 -13.77
N ILE A 163 17.64 2.93 -13.91
CA ILE A 163 18.52 2.10 -14.74
C ILE A 163 19.60 1.51 -13.85
N ARG A 164 19.75 0.19 -13.88
CA ARG A 164 20.69 -0.59 -13.06
C ARG A 164 21.44 -1.57 -13.96
N GLN A 165 22.74 -1.74 -13.72
CA GLN A 165 23.55 -2.74 -14.42
C GLN A 165 23.75 -3.97 -13.53
N LEU A 166 23.70 -5.16 -14.12
CA LEU A 166 24.10 -6.39 -13.44
C LEU A 166 25.64 -6.42 -13.31
N PRO A 167 26.17 -6.88 -12.17
CA PRO A 167 27.61 -6.95 -11.98
C PRO A 167 28.24 -7.94 -12.96
N ALA A 168 29.07 -7.43 -13.89
CA ALA A 168 29.72 -8.23 -14.92
C ALA A 168 30.76 -9.22 -14.36
N ASP A 169 31.40 -8.87 -13.23
CA ASP A 169 32.52 -9.63 -12.67
C ASP A 169 32.07 -10.81 -11.78
N THR A 170 30.84 -10.75 -11.25
CA THR A 170 30.29 -11.75 -10.33
C THR A 170 28.88 -12.12 -10.73
N LYS A 171 28.60 -13.42 -10.92
CA LYS A 171 27.24 -13.94 -11.14
C LYS A 171 26.28 -13.77 -9.94
N ASP A 172 26.70 -13.04 -8.90
CA ASP A 172 25.89 -12.77 -7.71
C ASP A 172 25.20 -11.40 -7.82
N ALA A 173 23.91 -11.42 -8.15
CA ALA A 173 23.04 -10.25 -8.23
C ALA A 173 22.38 -9.92 -6.87
N LYS A 174 22.60 -10.71 -5.81
CA LYS A 174 21.99 -10.49 -4.48
C LYS A 174 22.18 -9.08 -3.91
N PRO A 175 23.36 -8.43 -4.02
CA PRO A 175 23.52 -7.06 -3.52
C PRO A 175 22.59 -6.07 -4.22
N LEU A 176 22.46 -6.21 -5.55
CA LEU A 176 21.57 -5.39 -6.36
C LEU A 176 20.10 -5.64 -6.02
N LEU A 177 19.71 -6.92 -5.92
CA LEU A 177 18.37 -7.34 -5.51
C LEU A 177 18.01 -6.82 -4.12
N LYS A 178 18.95 -6.83 -3.17
CA LYS A 178 18.75 -6.26 -1.83
C LYS A 178 18.49 -4.75 -1.88
N GLU A 179 19.21 -4.04 -2.75
CA GLU A 179 19.00 -2.60 -2.94
C GLU A 179 17.65 -2.32 -3.60
N MET A 180 17.25 -3.11 -4.60
CA MET A 180 15.95 -3.02 -5.27
C MET A 180 14.80 -3.31 -4.30
N LYS A 181 14.93 -4.32 -3.44
CA LYS A 181 13.98 -4.63 -2.38
C LYS A 181 13.83 -3.47 -1.40
N ARG A 182 14.95 -2.86 -0.99
CA ARG A 182 14.93 -1.64 -0.15
C ARG A 182 14.30 -0.45 -0.88
N GLY A 183 14.52 -0.35 -2.18
CA GLY A 183 13.96 0.67 -3.06
C GLY A 183 12.48 0.46 -3.43
N LYS A 184 11.86 -0.63 -2.97
CA LYS A 184 10.49 -1.05 -3.27
C LYS A 184 10.20 -1.07 -4.78
N GLU A 185 11.09 -1.71 -5.53
CA GLU A 185 11.03 -1.77 -6.99
C GLU A 185 10.26 -3.02 -7.43
N PHE A 186 8.96 -2.87 -7.66
CA PHE A 186 8.05 -3.97 -8.00
C PHE A 186 7.96 -4.28 -9.51
N HIS A 187 8.13 -3.26 -10.36
CA HIS A 187 8.07 -3.37 -11.82
C HIS A 187 9.49 -3.36 -12.40
N VAL A 188 9.97 -4.52 -12.83
CA VAL A 188 11.36 -4.68 -13.28
C VAL A 188 11.41 -5.31 -14.67
N ILE A 189 12.22 -4.72 -15.54
CA ILE A 189 12.55 -5.25 -16.87
C ILE A 189 13.96 -5.81 -16.81
N PHE A 190 14.11 -7.09 -17.10
CA PHE A 190 15.41 -7.77 -17.18
C PHE A 190 15.82 -7.96 -18.65
N ASP A 191 16.90 -7.28 -19.02
CA ASP A 191 17.60 -7.48 -20.28
C ASP A 191 18.91 -8.24 -20.07
N CYS A 192 18.82 -9.56 -20.16
CA CYS A 192 19.93 -10.47 -19.94
C CYS A 192 19.75 -11.77 -20.74
N SER A 193 20.81 -12.56 -20.83
CA SER A 193 20.75 -13.89 -21.44
C SER A 193 19.84 -14.84 -20.65
N HIS A 194 19.33 -15.90 -21.29
CA HIS A 194 18.49 -16.89 -20.61
C HIS A 194 19.24 -17.61 -19.47
N GLU A 195 20.56 -17.81 -19.58
CA GLU A 195 21.38 -18.37 -18.50
C GLU A 195 21.43 -17.43 -17.28
N MET A 196 21.59 -16.12 -17.52
CA MET A 196 21.61 -15.12 -16.46
C MET A 196 20.22 -14.96 -15.83
N ALA A 197 19.15 -15.00 -16.64
CA ALA A 197 17.78 -14.96 -16.16
C ALA A 197 17.48 -16.11 -15.18
N ALA A 198 17.92 -17.34 -15.48
CA ALA A 198 17.80 -18.47 -14.57
C ALA A 198 18.51 -18.22 -13.23
N GLY A 199 19.72 -17.66 -13.27
CA GLY A 199 20.49 -17.29 -12.08
C GLY A 199 19.81 -16.20 -11.23
N ILE A 200 19.25 -15.17 -11.88
CA ILE A 200 18.53 -14.08 -11.23
C ILE A 200 17.27 -14.60 -10.55
N LEU A 201 16.47 -15.44 -11.21
CA LEU A 201 15.24 -16.00 -10.62
C LEU A 201 15.53 -16.82 -9.36
N LYS A 202 16.57 -17.66 -9.39
CA LYS A 202 17.00 -18.44 -8.22
C LYS A 202 17.39 -17.54 -7.05
N GLN A 203 18.07 -16.43 -7.32
CA GLN A 203 18.47 -15.47 -6.30
C GLN A 203 17.29 -14.61 -5.81
N ALA A 204 16.37 -14.22 -6.69
CA ALA A 204 15.16 -13.49 -6.35
C ALA A 204 14.25 -14.31 -5.43
N LEU A 205 14.10 -15.61 -5.70
CA LEU A 205 13.38 -16.55 -4.83
C LEU A 205 14.03 -16.64 -3.45
N ALA A 206 15.35 -16.83 -3.38
CA ALA A 206 16.09 -16.88 -2.11
C ALA A 206 16.01 -15.58 -1.30
N MET A 207 15.82 -14.44 -1.96
CA MET A 207 15.68 -13.12 -1.33
C MET A 207 14.23 -12.77 -0.96
N GLY A 208 13.26 -13.64 -1.25
CA GLY A 208 11.84 -13.38 -1.05
C GLY A 208 11.37 -12.18 -1.89
N MET A 209 11.75 -12.15 -3.17
CA MET A 209 11.30 -11.21 -4.19
C MET A 209 10.44 -11.90 -5.26
N MET A 210 9.84 -13.04 -4.90
CA MET A 210 8.87 -13.77 -5.72
C MET A 210 7.55 -13.74 -4.96
N THR A 211 6.84 -12.63 -5.07
CA THR A 211 5.51 -12.41 -4.48
C THR A 211 4.58 -11.82 -5.54
N GLU A 212 3.29 -11.83 -5.28
CA GLU A 212 2.21 -11.29 -6.11
C GLU A 212 2.34 -9.82 -6.47
N TYR A 213 3.10 -9.06 -5.67
CA TYR A 213 3.37 -7.66 -5.90
C TYR A 213 4.42 -7.43 -6.99
N TYR A 214 5.29 -8.41 -7.25
CA TYR A 214 6.33 -8.27 -8.26
C TYR A 214 5.79 -8.60 -9.66
N HIS A 215 6.21 -7.77 -10.62
CA HIS A 215 5.96 -8.01 -12.02
C HIS A 215 7.26 -7.85 -12.81
N TYR A 216 7.72 -8.95 -13.39
CA TYR A 216 8.95 -9.05 -14.16
C TYR A 216 8.66 -9.19 -15.65
N ILE A 217 9.34 -8.38 -16.46
CA ILE A 217 9.38 -8.52 -17.92
C ILE A 217 10.78 -9.00 -18.31
N PHE A 218 10.86 -10.10 -19.03
CA PHE A 218 12.11 -10.60 -19.61
C PHE A 218 12.16 -10.26 -21.10
N THR A 219 13.23 -9.59 -21.52
CA THR A 219 13.40 -9.21 -22.94
C THR A 219 13.92 -10.36 -23.80
N THR A 220 14.53 -11.37 -23.18
CA THR A 220 15.02 -12.56 -23.88
C THR A 220 13.87 -13.31 -24.55
N LEU A 221 14.10 -13.72 -25.80
CA LEU A 221 13.15 -14.51 -26.59
C LEU A 221 13.07 -15.97 -26.14
N ASP A 222 14.00 -16.40 -25.28
CA ASP A 222 14.15 -17.77 -24.78
C ASP A 222 13.54 -17.94 -23.36
N LEU A 223 12.53 -17.16 -22.97
CA LEU A 223 11.94 -17.30 -21.62
C LEU A 223 11.36 -18.71 -21.38
N PHE A 224 10.86 -19.35 -22.43
CA PHE A 224 10.34 -20.73 -22.41
C PHE A 224 11.41 -21.78 -22.09
N ALA A 225 12.70 -21.43 -22.12
CA ALA A 225 13.81 -22.32 -21.76
C ALA A 225 13.98 -22.48 -20.24
N LEU A 226 13.41 -21.57 -19.44
CA LEU A 226 13.55 -21.58 -17.99
C LEU A 226 12.64 -22.61 -17.35
N ASP A 227 13.14 -23.29 -16.33
CA ASP A 227 12.30 -24.08 -15.44
C ASP A 227 11.48 -23.13 -14.55
N VAL A 228 10.18 -23.04 -14.83
CA VAL A 228 9.24 -22.15 -14.13
C VAL A 228 8.47 -22.83 -13.01
N GLU A 229 8.64 -24.14 -12.82
CA GLU A 229 7.90 -24.90 -11.81
C GLU A 229 8.10 -24.37 -10.38
N PRO A 230 9.31 -23.96 -9.94
CA PRO A 230 9.52 -23.40 -8.61
C PRO A 230 8.82 -22.04 -8.38
N TYR A 231 8.43 -21.35 -9.45
CA TYR A 231 7.97 -19.96 -9.40
C TYR A 231 6.47 -19.81 -9.65
N ARG A 232 5.81 -20.78 -10.29
CA ARG A 232 4.39 -20.70 -10.71
C ARG A 232 3.40 -20.45 -9.57
N TYR A 233 3.70 -20.94 -8.37
CA TYR A 233 2.82 -20.80 -7.19
C TYR A 233 3.14 -19.60 -6.31
N SER A 234 4.13 -18.78 -6.69
CA SER A 234 4.54 -17.61 -5.89
C SER A 234 3.68 -16.36 -6.14
N GLY A 235 2.71 -16.43 -7.05
CA GLY A 235 1.84 -15.32 -7.43
C GLY A 235 2.49 -14.23 -8.29
N VAL A 236 3.80 -14.33 -8.56
CA VAL A 236 4.56 -13.35 -9.35
C VAL A 236 4.08 -13.29 -10.81
N ASN A 237 3.89 -12.07 -11.33
CA ASN A 237 3.61 -11.90 -12.75
C ASN A 237 4.93 -11.89 -13.52
N MET A 238 5.14 -12.90 -14.36
CA MET A 238 6.31 -12.97 -15.25
C MET A 238 5.84 -12.95 -16.69
N THR A 239 6.28 -11.96 -17.44
CA THR A 239 5.99 -11.84 -18.87
C THR A 239 7.28 -11.87 -19.67
N GLY A 240 7.21 -12.40 -20.88
CA GLY A 240 8.30 -12.37 -21.82
C GLY A 240 7.81 -12.56 -23.24
N PHE A 241 8.77 -12.68 -24.14
CA PHE A 241 8.51 -12.74 -25.57
C PHE A 241 8.96 -14.06 -26.15
N ARG A 242 8.29 -14.50 -27.21
CA ARG A 242 8.65 -15.70 -27.96
C ARG A 242 8.44 -15.43 -29.45
N ILE A 243 9.45 -15.71 -30.26
CA ILE A 243 9.36 -15.61 -31.73
C ILE A 243 9.03 -16.94 -32.40
N LEU A 244 9.27 -18.05 -31.71
CA LEU A 244 8.98 -19.40 -32.20
C LEU A 244 7.47 -19.67 -32.17
N ASN A 245 6.90 -20.05 -33.31
CA ASN A 245 5.50 -20.43 -33.40
C ASN A 245 5.31 -21.92 -33.05
N THR A 246 5.26 -22.22 -31.75
CA THR A 246 5.06 -23.59 -31.23
C THR A 246 3.64 -24.13 -31.45
N GLU A 247 2.70 -23.28 -31.88
CA GLU A 247 1.33 -23.71 -32.19
C GLU A 247 1.27 -24.41 -33.56
N ASN A 248 2.25 -24.18 -34.43
CA ASN A 248 2.35 -24.82 -35.72
C ASN A 248 2.87 -26.27 -35.59
N THR A 249 2.08 -27.23 -36.06
CA THR A 249 2.40 -28.67 -36.01
C THR A 249 3.71 -29.02 -36.72
N GLN A 250 4.06 -28.31 -37.80
CA GLN A 250 5.33 -28.50 -38.51
C GLN A 250 6.52 -28.12 -37.63
N VAL A 251 6.43 -26.97 -36.97
CA VAL A 251 7.47 -26.43 -36.08
C VAL A 251 7.67 -27.36 -34.89
N SER A 252 6.60 -27.79 -34.24
CA SER A 252 6.67 -28.74 -33.11
C SER A 252 7.32 -30.06 -33.50
N SER A 253 7.00 -30.59 -34.69
CA SER A 253 7.64 -31.82 -35.20
C SER A 253 9.15 -31.68 -35.45
N ILE A 254 9.61 -30.48 -35.82
CA ILE A 254 11.04 -30.20 -36.04
C ILE A 254 11.75 -30.04 -34.69
N ILE A 255 11.11 -29.38 -33.73
CA ILE A 255 11.62 -29.23 -32.36
C ILE A 255 11.74 -30.60 -31.68
N GLU A 256 10.78 -31.51 -31.87
CA GLU A 256 10.86 -32.89 -31.37
C GLU A 256 12.02 -33.69 -32.01
N LYS A 257 12.23 -33.55 -33.32
CA LYS A 257 13.38 -34.19 -33.98
C LYS A 257 14.71 -33.63 -33.47
N TRP A 258 14.76 -32.31 -33.25
CA TRP A 258 15.90 -31.64 -32.68
C TRP A 258 16.21 -32.12 -31.26
N SER A 259 15.20 -32.23 -30.39
CA SER A 259 15.38 -32.67 -29.01
C SER A 259 15.94 -34.09 -28.95
N MET A 260 15.47 -34.99 -29.81
CA MET A 260 15.97 -36.36 -29.94
C MET A 260 17.43 -36.45 -30.40
N GLU A 261 17.87 -35.57 -31.31
CA GLU A 261 19.28 -35.51 -31.73
C GLU A 261 20.19 -34.87 -30.66
N ARG A 262 19.65 -34.00 -29.80
CA ARG A 262 20.39 -33.31 -28.74
C ARG A 262 20.58 -34.14 -27.45
N LEU A 263 19.69 -35.10 -27.17
CA LEU A 263 19.68 -35.97 -25.97
C LEU A 263 20.92 -36.88 -25.80
N GLN A 264 21.99 -36.68 -26.58
CA GLN A 264 23.29 -37.35 -26.39
C GLN A 264 24.19 -36.64 -25.36
N ALA A 265 23.80 -35.50 -24.80
CA ALA A 265 24.53 -34.79 -23.74
C ALA A 265 23.97 -35.10 -22.34
N PRO A 266 24.81 -35.22 -21.29
CA PRO A 266 24.32 -35.46 -19.93
C PRO A 266 23.52 -34.27 -19.38
N PRO A 267 22.38 -34.50 -18.70
CA PRO A 267 21.56 -33.44 -18.13
C PRO A 267 22.33 -32.67 -17.04
N LYS A 268 22.16 -31.33 -17.00
CA LYS A 268 22.72 -30.45 -15.94
C LYS A 268 21.60 -30.01 -14.99
N PRO A 269 21.30 -30.77 -13.93
CA PRO A 269 20.12 -30.54 -13.07
C PRO A 269 20.14 -29.20 -12.31
N ASP A 270 21.31 -28.60 -12.07
CA ASP A 270 21.41 -27.37 -11.27
C ASP A 270 21.29 -26.04 -12.06
N SER A 271 21.09 -26.12 -13.38
CA SER A 271 21.11 -24.94 -14.26
C SER A 271 19.81 -24.13 -14.28
N GLY A 272 18.68 -24.70 -13.85
CA GLY A 272 17.37 -24.05 -13.91
C GLY A 272 16.83 -23.86 -15.33
N LEU A 273 17.36 -24.64 -16.29
CA LEU A 273 16.95 -24.66 -17.69
C LEU A 273 16.31 -26.01 -18.02
N LEU A 274 15.27 -25.99 -18.84
CA LEU A 274 14.66 -27.21 -19.39
C LEU A 274 15.64 -27.91 -20.34
N ASP A 275 15.56 -29.24 -20.49
CA ASP A 275 16.43 -29.98 -21.40
C ASP A 275 15.79 -30.19 -22.78
N GLY A 276 16.60 -30.29 -23.83
CA GLY A 276 16.13 -30.63 -25.18
C GLY A 276 15.41 -29.52 -25.97
N PHE A 277 15.29 -28.29 -25.46
CA PHE A 277 14.67 -27.18 -26.22
C PHE A 277 15.57 -26.68 -27.37
N MET A 278 14.96 -26.05 -28.38
CA MET A 278 15.68 -25.34 -29.44
C MET A 278 15.78 -23.86 -29.07
N THR A 279 17.01 -23.33 -28.94
CA THR A 279 17.22 -21.89 -28.67
C THR A 279 16.78 -21.06 -29.88
N THR A 280 16.41 -19.80 -29.64
CA THR A 280 16.08 -18.84 -30.70
C THR A 280 17.25 -18.66 -31.68
N ASP A 281 18.49 -18.59 -31.19
CA ASP A 281 19.70 -18.55 -32.03
C ASP A 281 19.81 -19.77 -32.96
N ALA A 282 19.51 -20.97 -32.45
CA ALA A 282 19.51 -22.21 -33.24
C ALA A 282 18.38 -22.21 -34.29
N ALA A 283 17.20 -21.73 -33.92
CA ALA A 283 16.08 -21.62 -34.84
C ALA A 283 16.34 -20.61 -35.96
N LEU A 284 16.94 -19.46 -35.64
CA LEU A 284 17.36 -18.47 -36.64
C LEU A 284 18.43 -19.04 -37.57
N MET A 285 19.36 -19.85 -37.08
CA MET A 285 20.34 -20.54 -37.92
C MET A 285 19.68 -21.57 -38.85
N TYR A 286 18.70 -22.32 -38.34
CA TYR A 286 17.92 -23.26 -39.15
C TYR A 286 17.18 -22.53 -40.29
N ASP A 287 16.50 -21.44 -39.96
CA ASP A 287 15.79 -20.59 -40.92
C ASP A 287 16.76 -19.93 -41.91
N ALA A 288 17.95 -19.51 -41.47
CA ALA A 288 18.97 -18.90 -42.32
C ALA A 288 19.40 -19.85 -43.45
N VAL A 289 19.59 -21.13 -43.15
CA VAL A 289 19.96 -22.14 -44.15
C VAL A 289 18.82 -22.35 -45.16
N HIS A 290 17.56 -22.31 -44.71
CA HIS A 290 16.39 -22.43 -45.60
C HIS A 290 16.23 -21.22 -46.51
N VAL A 291 16.45 -20.01 -46.01
CA VAL A 291 16.42 -18.79 -46.82
C VAL A 291 17.46 -18.86 -47.94
N VAL A 292 18.69 -19.30 -47.63
CA VAL A 292 19.74 -19.46 -48.63
C VAL A 292 19.43 -20.57 -49.62
N SER A 293 18.81 -21.68 -49.18
CA SER A 293 18.44 -22.77 -50.10
C SER A 293 17.32 -22.38 -51.07
N VAL A 294 16.36 -21.55 -50.64
CA VAL A 294 15.34 -20.94 -51.52
C VAL A 294 16.01 -20.05 -52.57
N ALA A 295 16.99 -19.23 -52.18
CA ALA A 295 17.74 -18.40 -53.14
C ALA A 295 18.55 -19.25 -54.14
N VAL A 296 19.12 -20.37 -53.71
CA VAL A 296 19.81 -21.33 -54.60
C VAL A 296 18.83 -22.00 -55.57
N GLN A 297 17.62 -22.35 -55.12
CA GLN A 297 16.58 -22.93 -55.95
C GLN A 297 16.18 -21.99 -57.11
N GLN A 298 16.14 -20.68 -56.85
CA GLN A 298 15.86 -19.65 -57.85
C GLN A 298 17.04 -19.38 -58.81
N PHE A 299 18.24 -19.92 -58.52
CA PHE A 299 19.44 -19.71 -59.32
C PHE A 299 20.21 -21.02 -59.66
N PRO A 300 19.62 -21.91 -60.47
CA PRO A 300 20.16 -23.25 -60.73
C PRO A 300 21.43 -23.31 -61.58
N GLN A 301 21.77 -22.26 -62.35
CA GLN A 301 22.99 -22.20 -63.19
C GLN A 301 24.18 -21.51 -62.49
N MET A 302 24.21 -21.48 -61.17
CA MET A 302 25.25 -20.81 -60.40
C MET A 302 26.57 -21.58 -60.40
N THR A 303 27.67 -20.92 -60.78
CA THR A 303 29.03 -21.46 -60.60
C THR A 303 29.73 -20.77 -59.43
N VAL A 304 30.04 -21.52 -58.38
CA VAL A 304 30.85 -21.03 -57.26
C VAL A 304 32.32 -21.00 -57.68
N SER A 305 33.00 -19.90 -57.40
CA SER A 305 34.42 -19.71 -57.76
C SER A 305 35.28 -19.68 -56.50
N SER A 306 36.48 -20.26 -56.57
CA SER A 306 37.52 -20.06 -55.55
C SER A 306 38.00 -18.61 -55.60
N LEU A 307 37.95 -17.91 -54.47
CA LEU A 307 38.39 -16.53 -54.31
C LEU A 307 39.59 -16.48 -53.37
N GLN A 308 40.50 -15.53 -53.62
CA GLN A 308 41.68 -15.32 -52.79
C GLN A 308 41.55 -13.95 -52.13
N CYS A 309 41.55 -13.89 -50.79
CA CYS A 309 41.38 -12.62 -50.07
C CYS A 309 42.41 -11.54 -50.44
N ASN A 310 43.64 -11.96 -50.76
CA ASN A 310 44.71 -11.04 -51.17
C ASN A 310 44.48 -10.43 -52.57
N ARG A 311 43.51 -10.95 -53.34
CA ARG A 311 43.16 -10.46 -54.68
C ARG A 311 41.75 -9.88 -54.65
N HIS A 312 41.62 -8.60 -54.97
CA HIS A 312 40.34 -7.88 -55.01
C HIS A 312 39.47 -8.22 -56.24
N LYS A 313 39.28 -9.51 -56.54
CA LYS A 313 38.35 -9.95 -57.60
C LYS A 313 37.04 -10.42 -56.96
N PRO A 314 35.96 -9.61 -57.05
CA PRO A 314 34.67 -10.01 -56.50
C PRO A 314 34.05 -11.14 -57.30
N TRP A 315 33.19 -11.93 -56.66
CA TRP A 315 32.46 -13.00 -57.31
C TRP A 315 31.43 -12.45 -58.29
N ARG A 316 31.53 -12.87 -59.56
CA ARG A 316 30.70 -12.36 -60.68
C ARG A 316 29.19 -12.43 -60.41
N PHE A 317 28.73 -13.49 -59.75
CA PHE A 317 27.30 -13.71 -59.49
C PHE A 317 26.86 -13.24 -58.10
N GLY A 318 27.77 -12.70 -57.30
CA GLY A 318 27.52 -12.30 -55.91
C GLY A 318 26.40 -11.28 -55.74
N THR A 319 26.37 -10.24 -56.59
CA THR A 319 25.32 -9.20 -56.56
C THR A 319 23.94 -9.77 -56.83
N ARG A 320 23.82 -10.62 -57.87
CA ARG A 320 22.57 -11.28 -58.24
C ARG A 320 22.10 -12.23 -57.14
N PHE A 321 23.02 -13.04 -56.60
CA PHE A 321 22.70 -13.98 -55.54
C PHE A 321 22.28 -13.28 -54.24
N MET A 322 22.95 -12.18 -53.87
CA MET A 322 22.55 -11.32 -52.74
C MET A 322 21.15 -10.71 -52.94
N SER A 323 20.81 -10.27 -54.16
CA SER A 323 19.46 -9.78 -54.47
C SER A 323 18.40 -10.85 -54.26
N LEU A 324 18.67 -12.09 -54.69
CA LEU A 324 17.76 -13.22 -54.50
C LEU A 324 17.58 -13.58 -53.02
N ILE A 325 18.65 -13.50 -52.21
CA ILE A 325 18.53 -13.70 -50.75
C ILE A 325 17.66 -12.61 -50.12
N LYS A 326 17.82 -11.33 -50.52
CA LYS A 326 16.98 -10.23 -50.02
C LYS A 326 15.53 -10.31 -50.50
N GLU A 327 15.27 -10.96 -51.63
CA GLU A 327 13.92 -11.20 -52.18
C GLU A 327 13.31 -12.55 -51.75
N ALA A 328 14.05 -13.37 -51.00
CA ALA A 328 13.57 -14.64 -50.52
C ALA A 328 12.41 -14.44 -49.54
N HIS A 329 11.32 -15.18 -49.77
CA HIS A 329 10.19 -15.27 -48.87
C HIS A 329 10.13 -16.71 -48.36
N TRP A 330 10.19 -16.88 -47.05
CA TRP A 330 10.15 -18.19 -46.40
C TRP A 330 9.34 -18.11 -45.10
N GLU A 331 8.56 -19.15 -44.84
CA GLU A 331 7.88 -19.34 -43.57
C GLU A 331 8.61 -20.43 -42.80
N GLY A 332 9.40 -19.99 -41.81
CA GLY A 332 10.30 -20.84 -41.04
C GLY A 332 9.80 -21.13 -39.62
N LEU A 333 10.71 -21.57 -38.76
CA LEU A 333 10.43 -21.81 -37.33
C LEU A 333 10.04 -20.52 -36.60
N THR A 334 10.62 -19.40 -37.03
CA THR A 334 10.36 -18.06 -36.48
C THR A 334 9.24 -17.32 -37.22
N GLY A 335 8.40 -18.03 -37.98
CA GLY A 335 7.28 -17.47 -38.74
C GLY A 335 7.71 -16.86 -40.08
N ARG A 336 7.03 -15.78 -40.49
CA ARG A 336 7.30 -15.11 -41.77
C ARG A 336 8.65 -14.39 -41.76
N ILE A 337 9.45 -14.63 -42.79
CA ILE A 337 10.76 -13.99 -42.97
C ILE A 337 10.72 -13.15 -44.23
N THR A 338 10.81 -11.84 -44.06
CA THR A 338 10.96 -10.87 -45.15
C THR A 338 12.06 -9.87 -44.80
N PHE A 339 12.86 -9.51 -45.80
CA PHE A 339 13.95 -8.56 -45.64
C PHE A 339 13.62 -7.25 -46.32
N ASN A 340 14.04 -6.15 -45.72
CA ASN A 340 14.02 -4.88 -46.39
C ASN A 340 15.12 -4.84 -47.47
N LYS A 341 14.70 -4.59 -48.71
CA LYS A 341 15.55 -4.63 -49.91
C LYS A 341 16.76 -3.69 -49.83
N THR A 342 16.66 -2.58 -49.10
CA THR A 342 17.74 -1.57 -49.03
C THR A 342 18.82 -1.94 -48.02
N ASN A 343 18.44 -2.42 -46.83
CA ASN A 343 19.36 -2.64 -45.70
C ASN A 343 19.60 -4.12 -45.35
N GLY A 344 18.90 -5.06 -45.98
CA GLY A 344 19.05 -6.49 -45.70
C GLY A 344 18.63 -6.92 -44.29
N LEU A 345 17.84 -6.12 -43.59
CA LEU A 345 17.36 -6.42 -42.24
C LEU A 345 15.95 -7.01 -42.26
N ARG A 346 15.68 -7.92 -41.33
CA ARG A 346 14.33 -8.45 -41.07
C ARG A 346 13.52 -7.43 -40.28
N THR A 347 12.60 -6.74 -40.96
CA THR A 347 11.76 -5.69 -40.35
C THR A 347 10.37 -6.18 -39.97
N ASP A 348 9.89 -7.25 -40.59
CA ASP A 348 8.56 -7.80 -40.39
C ASP A 348 8.65 -9.22 -39.80
N PHE A 349 7.99 -9.40 -38.66
CA PHE A 349 7.96 -10.61 -37.84
C PHE A 349 6.81 -10.49 -36.83
N ASP A 350 6.33 -11.63 -36.34
CA ASP A 350 5.40 -11.69 -35.21
C ASP A 350 6.14 -12.02 -33.93
N LEU A 351 5.64 -11.48 -32.82
CA LEU A 351 6.14 -11.77 -31.49
C LEU A 351 4.98 -12.23 -30.60
N ASP A 352 5.05 -13.45 -30.10
CA ASP A 352 4.12 -13.93 -29.08
C ASP A 352 4.51 -13.31 -27.73
N VAL A 353 3.51 -12.79 -27.02
CA VAL A 353 3.65 -12.40 -25.61
C VAL A 353 3.23 -13.59 -24.77
N ILE A 354 4.15 -14.08 -23.94
CA ILE A 354 3.91 -15.20 -23.03
C ILE A 354 3.94 -14.71 -21.58
N SER A 355 3.05 -15.25 -20.75
CA SER A 355 2.93 -14.94 -19.33
C SER A 355 2.93 -16.22 -18.51
N LEU A 356 3.52 -16.16 -17.33
CA LEU A 356 3.43 -17.22 -16.34
C LEU A 356 2.02 -17.24 -15.74
N LYS A 357 1.44 -18.45 -15.69
CA LYS A 357 0.20 -18.84 -15.01
C LYS A 357 0.49 -20.06 -14.13
N GLU A 358 -0.47 -20.46 -13.30
CA GLU A 358 -0.34 -21.63 -12.43
C GLU A 358 -0.15 -22.94 -13.23
N GLU A 359 -0.73 -23.03 -14.42
CA GLU A 359 -0.58 -24.17 -15.35
C GLU A 359 0.76 -24.14 -16.11
N GLY A 360 1.47 -23.01 -16.14
CA GLY A 360 2.75 -22.84 -16.85
C GLY A 360 2.83 -21.54 -17.66
N LEU A 361 3.74 -21.49 -18.62
CA LEU A 361 3.88 -20.36 -19.54
C LEU A 361 2.85 -20.47 -20.67
N GLU A 362 1.94 -19.50 -20.74
CA GLU A 362 0.87 -19.45 -21.75
C GLU A 362 1.00 -18.21 -22.63
N LYS A 363 0.56 -18.32 -23.89
CA LYS A 363 0.46 -17.20 -24.83
C LYS A 363 -0.74 -16.33 -24.46
N VAL A 364 -0.48 -15.05 -24.17
CA VAL A 364 -1.49 -14.05 -23.75
C VAL A 364 -1.72 -12.95 -24.78
N GLY A 365 -0.92 -12.92 -25.85
CA GLY A 365 -1.08 -11.95 -26.92
C GLY A 365 -0.08 -12.14 -28.04
N THR A 366 -0.25 -11.32 -29.07
CA THR A 366 0.61 -11.24 -30.26
C THR A 366 0.97 -9.79 -30.50
N TRP A 367 2.19 -9.53 -30.97
CA TRP A 367 2.67 -8.21 -31.34
C TRP A 367 3.26 -8.25 -32.74
N ASP A 368 2.91 -7.26 -33.55
CA ASP A 368 3.50 -7.04 -34.88
C ASP A 368 3.92 -5.57 -35.05
N PRO A 369 4.97 -5.28 -35.85
CA PRO A 369 5.45 -3.91 -36.04
C PRO A 369 4.43 -2.92 -36.63
N LEU A 370 3.39 -3.41 -37.32
CA LEU A 370 2.40 -2.58 -38.02
C LEU A 370 1.15 -2.32 -37.16
N SER A 371 0.60 -3.35 -36.52
CA SER A 371 -0.65 -3.28 -35.76
C SER A 371 -0.42 -3.10 -34.26
N GLY A 372 0.79 -3.34 -33.77
CA GLY A 372 1.18 -3.17 -32.37
C GLY A 372 0.77 -4.35 -31.50
N LEU A 373 0.57 -4.10 -30.19
CA LEU A 373 0.20 -5.16 -29.26
C LEU A 373 -1.29 -5.51 -29.36
N ASN A 374 -1.58 -6.75 -29.72
CA ASN A 374 -2.90 -7.34 -29.66
C ASN A 374 -2.94 -8.44 -28.60
N MET A 375 -3.50 -8.13 -27.43
CA MET A 375 -3.67 -9.11 -26.37
C MET A 375 -4.88 -9.97 -26.68
N THR A 376 -4.70 -11.29 -26.67
CA THR A 376 -5.84 -12.21 -26.76
C THR A 376 -6.63 -12.04 -25.47
N GLU A 377 -7.77 -11.36 -25.56
CA GLU A 377 -8.75 -11.31 -24.49
C GLU A 377 -9.29 -12.72 -24.22
N ASN A 378 -8.53 -13.52 -23.47
CA ASN A 378 -9.12 -14.42 -22.48
C ASN A 378 -9.52 -13.61 -21.23
N GLN A 379 -10.08 -12.42 -21.43
CA GLN A 379 -11.04 -11.83 -20.50
C GLN A 379 -12.38 -12.57 -20.61
N LYS A 380 -12.38 -13.88 -20.26
CA LYS A 380 -13.45 -14.37 -19.41
C LYS A 380 -13.18 -13.82 -18.01
N GLY A 381 -13.48 -12.53 -17.90
CA GLY A 381 -13.14 -11.64 -16.81
C GLY A 381 -13.48 -10.24 -17.28
N LYS A 382 -14.77 -10.02 -17.57
CA LYS A 382 -15.44 -8.72 -17.75
C LYS A 382 -14.86 -7.65 -16.82
N PRO A 383 -14.98 -6.34 -17.12
CA PRO A 383 -14.47 -5.26 -16.28
C PRO A 383 -14.84 -5.56 -14.83
N ALA A 384 -13.84 -5.82 -14.00
CA ALA A 384 -14.03 -6.40 -12.69
C ALA A 384 -14.96 -5.48 -11.88
N ASN A 385 -16.22 -5.91 -11.72
CA ASN A 385 -16.92 -5.65 -10.50
C ASN A 385 -15.98 -6.11 -9.38
N ILE A 386 -15.65 -5.19 -8.47
CA ILE A 386 -14.68 -5.35 -7.37
C ILE A 386 -14.92 -6.64 -6.55
N THR A 387 -16.12 -7.21 -6.65
CA THR A 387 -16.55 -8.47 -6.04
C THR A 387 -15.85 -9.74 -6.57
N ASP A 388 -15.46 -9.82 -7.84
CA ASP A 388 -14.83 -11.04 -8.39
C ASP A 388 -13.29 -11.05 -8.23
N SER A 389 -12.67 -9.91 -7.91
CA SER A 389 -11.21 -9.80 -7.74
C SER A 389 -10.70 -10.33 -6.39
N LEU A 390 -11.59 -10.43 -5.40
CA LEU A 390 -11.27 -10.83 -4.03
C LEU A 390 -11.76 -12.24 -3.71
N SER A 391 -12.65 -12.81 -4.54
CA SER A 391 -13.16 -14.17 -4.34
C SER A 391 -12.02 -15.19 -4.37
N ASN A 392 -11.93 -16.04 -3.34
CA ASN A 392 -10.90 -17.06 -3.13
C ASN A 392 -9.48 -16.58 -2.78
N ARG A 393 -9.28 -15.31 -2.41
CA ARG A 393 -8.00 -14.84 -1.84
C ARG A 393 -8.04 -14.88 -0.31
N SER A 394 -6.94 -15.31 0.31
CA SER A 394 -6.75 -15.25 1.76
C SER A 394 -5.98 -13.99 2.15
N LEU A 395 -6.66 -13.01 2.73
CA LEU A 395 -6.06 -11.76 3.19
C LEU A 395 -5.50 -11.88 4.60
N ILE A 396 -4.28 -11.38 4.82
CA ILE A 396 -3.70 -11.26 6.15
C ILE A 396 -4.22 -9.97 6.79
N VAL A 397 -5.05 -10.11 7.83
CA VAL A 397 -5.65 -8.97 8.52
C VAL A 397 -4.88 -8.72 9.82
N THR A 398 -4.24 -7.56 9.92
CA THR A 398 -3.61 -7.12 11.17
C THR A 398 -4.61 -6.38 12.06
N THR A 399 -4.54 -6.65 13.36
CA THR A 399 -5.35 -5.98 14.38
C THR A 399 -4.60 -5.86 15.72
N ILE A 400 -5.17 -5.09 16.63
CA ILE A 400 -4.74 -4.91 18.01
C ILE A 400 -5.85 -5.38 18.97
N LEU A 401 -5.46 -5.83 20.17
CA LEU A 401 -6.41 -6.18 21.25
C LEU A 401 -6.90 -4.91 21.94
N GLU A 402 -8.19 -4.62 21.82
CA GLU A 402 -8.83 -3.44 22.41
C GLU A 402 -10.32 -3.74 22.62
N GLU A 403 -10.84 -3.64 23.85
CA GLU A 403 -12.27 -3.83 24.12
C GLU A 403 -13.08 -2.60 23.68
N PRO A 404 -14.27 -2.74 23.05
CA PRO A 404 -14.97 -3.96 22.63
C PRO A 404 -14.71 -4.37 21.17
N TYR A 405 -13.67 -3.83 20.53
CA TYR A 405 -13.41 -4.02 19.10
C TYR A 405 -12.86 -5.41 18.79
N VAL A 406 -11.83 -5.84 19.51
CA VAL A 406 -11.20 -7.16 19.39
C VAL A 406 -10.80 -7.65 20.78
N MET A 407 -11.40 -8.77 21.18
CA MET A 407 -11.28 -9.41 22.48
C MET A 407 -11.02 -10.90 22.30
N PHE A 408 -10.45 -11.56 23.31
CA PHE A 408 -10.37 -13.01 23.31
C PHE A 408 -11.73 -13.62 23.65
N LYS A 409 -12.16 -14.57 22.83
CA LYS A 409 -13.41 -15.30 23.05
C LYS A 409 -13.29 -16.23 24.25
N LYS A 410 -14.16 -16.04 25.24
CA LYS A 410 -14.23 -16.95 26.40
C LYS A 410 -14.90 -18.25 25.98
N SER A 411 -14.15 -19.34 25.98
CA SER A 411 -14.63 -20.68 25.61
C SER A 411 -13.93 -21.74 26.46
N ASP A 412 -14.69 -22.74 26.91
CA ASP A 412 -14.16 -23.89 27.64
C ASP A 412 -13.28 -24.79 26.76
N LYS A 413 -13.44 -24.70 25.44
CA LYS A 413 -12.63 -25.42 24.44
C LYS A 413 -11.51 -24.54 23.90
N PRO A 414 -10.29 -25.08 23.68
CA PRO A 414 -9.23 -24.33 23.02
C PRO A 414 -9.63 -24.04 21.57
N LEU A 415 -9.75 -22.75 21.25
CA LEU A 415 -10.06 -22.26 19.90
C LEU A 415 -8.74 -22.00 19.15
N TYR A 416 -8.73 -22.23 17.84
CA TYR A 416 -7.56 -22.04 16.98
C TYR A 416 -7.90 -21.12 15.80
N GLY A 417 -6.87 -20.46 15.25
CA GLY A 417 -7.05 -19.57 14.10
C GLY A 417 -7.88 -18.32 14.43
N ASN A 418 -8.83 -18.00 13.55
CA ASN A 418 -9.66 -16.79 13.62
C ASN A 418 -10.69 -16.82 14.76
N ASP A 419 -11.18 -18.00 15.13
CA ASP A 419 -12.26 -18.16 16.11
C ASP A 419 -11.85 -17.79 17.54
N ARG A 420 -10.55 -17.55 17.77
CA ARG A 420 -10.01 -17.10 19.06
C ARG A 420 -10.47 -15.70 19.45
N PHE A 421 -10.89 -14.90 18.48
CA PHE A 421 -11.23 -13.50 18.69
C PHE A 421 -12.74 -13.26 18.54
N GLU A 422 -13.25 -12.29 19.29
CA GLU A 422 -14.61 -11.78 19.20
C GLU A 422 -14.62 -10.26 19.37
N GLY A 423 -15.66 -9.58 18.91
CA GLY A 423 -15.81 -8.13 19.05
C GLY A 423 -16.28 -7.44 17.78
N TYR A 424 -16.51 -6.12 17.86
CA TYR A 424 -17.10 -5.34 16.79
C TYR A 424 -16.33 -5.42 15.46
N CYS A 425 -15.00 -5.32 15.50
CA CYS A 425 -14.15 -5.38 14.30
C CYS A 425 -14.12 -6.80 13.69
N ILE A 426 -14.27 -7.83 14.52
CA ILE A 426 -14.32 -9.23 14.06
C ILE A 426 -15.63 -9.51 13.32
N ASP A 427 -16.74 -9.03 13.85
CA ASP A 427 -18.05 -9.16 13.20
C ASP A 427 -18.11 -8.33 11.91
N LEU A 428 -17.57 -7.10 11.93
CA LEU A 428 -17.41 -6.28 10.71
C LEU A 428 -16.60 -7.00 9.63
N LEU A 429 -15.46 -7.60 10.01
CA LEU A 429 -14.61 -8.35 9.08
C LEU A 429 -15.33 -9.57 8.50
N ARG A 430 -16.11 -10.28 9.33
CA ARG A 430 -16.92 -11.43 8.88
C ARG A 430 -17.98 -11.01 7.86
N GLU A 431 -18.67 -9.89 8.09
CA GLU A 431 -19.64 -9.34 7.13
C GLU A 431 -18.97 -8.90 5.82
N LEU A 432 -17.82 -8.21 5.91
CA LEU A 432 -17.04 -7.83 4.73
C LEU A 432 -16.60 -9.04 3.91
N SER A 433 -16.11 -10.09 4.57
CA SER A 433 -15.73 -11.35 3.95
C SER A 433 -16.92 -12.06 3.29
N THR A 434 -18.09 -12.05 3.92
CA THR A 434 -19.31 -12.67 3.38
C THR A 434 -19.83 -11.93 2.14
N ILE A 435 -19.77 -10.59 2.13
CA ILE A 435 -20.23 -9.76 1.01
C ILE A 435 -19.24 -9.81 -0.16
N LEU A 436 -17.94 -9.74 0.11
CA LEU A 436 -16.89 -9.63 -0.91
C LEU A 436 -16.27 -10.99 -1.31
N GLY A 437 -16.56 -12.06 -0.57
CA GLY A 437 -16.15 -13.44 -0.92
C GLY A 437 -14.68 -13.79 -0.67
N PHE A 438 -13.93 -13.00 0.10
CA PHE A 438 -12.53 -13.30 0.44
C PHE A 438 -12.41 -14.14 1.72
N SER A 439 -11.40 -15.00 1.81
CA SER A 439 -10.97 -15.62 3.07
C SER A 439 -9.96 -14.73 3.78
N TYR A 440 -9.82 -14.88 5.10
CA TYR A 440 -8.90 -14.03 5.87
C TYR A 440 -8.23 -14.80 7.01
N GLU A 441 -7.05 -14.33 7.42
CA GLU A 441 -6.33 -14.79 8.60
C GLU A 441 -6.07 -13.59 9.53
N ILE A 442 -6.55 -13.67 10.77
CA ILE A 442 -6.35 -12.61 11.76
C ILE A 442 -4.99 -12.78 12.44
N ARG A 443 -4.16 -11.74 12.38
CA ARG A 443 -2.89 -11.64 13.11
C ARG A 443 -2.88 -10.43 14.03
N LEU A 444 -2.28 -10.60 15.20
CA LEU A 444 -2.03 -9.51 16.12
C LEU A 444 -0.74 -8.81 15.71
N VAL A 445 -0.75 -7.47 15.76
CA VAL A 445 0.43 -6.64 15.54
C VAL A 445 1.55 -7.01 16.53
N GLU A 446 2.78 -7.15 16.04
CA GLU A 446 3.91 -7.68 16.83
C GLU A 446 4.28 -6.77 18.02
N ASP A 447 4.20 -5.45 17.85
CA ASP A 447 4.63 -4.45 18.84
C ASP A 447 3.48 -3.93 19.73
N GLY A 448 2.24 -4.35 19.49
CA GLY A 448 1.06 -3.89 20.21
C GLY A 448 0.73 -2.40 19.99
N LYS A 449 1.21 -1.76 18.91
CA LYS A 449 0.99 -0.34 18.66
C LYS A 449 0.15 -0.08 17.41
N TYR A 450 -0.60 1.02 17.42
CA TYR A 450 -1.37 1.46 16.25
C TYR A 450 -0.49 1.89 15.07
N GLY A 451 0.63 2.53 15.36
CA GLY A 451 1.57 3.04 14.36
C GLY A 451 1.71 4.56 14.45
N ALA A 452 2.92 4.97 14.82
CA ALA A 452 3.38 6.34 14.94
C ALA A 452 4.72 6.50 14.20
N GLN A 453 5.02 7.72 13.78
CA GLN A 453 6.30 8.05 13.17
C GLN A 453 7.30 8.39 14.27
N GLU A 454 8.45 7.72 14.27
CA GLU A 454 9.52 8.01 15.22
C GLU A 454 10.28 9.29 14.81
N ASP A 455 10.42 10.24 15.73
CA ASP A 455 10.96 11.58 15.42
C ASP A 455 12.43 11.55 14.96
N ALA A 456 13.22 10.55 15.39
CA ALA A 456 14.66 10.47 15.11
C ALA A 456 15.00 9.79 13.77
N SER A 457 14.27 8.72 13.41
CA SER A 457 14.53 7.89 12.24
C SER A 457 13.57 8.18 11.08
N GLY A 458 12.44 8.85 11.36
CA GLY A 458 11.35 9.03 10.42
C GLY A 458 10.63 7.73 10.03
N GLN A 459 10.98 6.60 10.66
CA GLN A 459 10.38 5.30 10.39
C GLN A 459 9.03 5.14 11.11
N TRP A 460 8.17 4.32 10.52
CA TRP A 460 6.87 3.95 11.09
C TRP A 460 6.99 2.64 11.87
N ASN A 461 6.17 2.49 12.91
CA ASN A 461 5.96 1.24 13.64
C ASN A 461 4.47 0.81 13.57
N GLY A 462 4.10 -0.23 14.32
CA GLY A 462 2.73 -0.71 14.47
C GLY A 462 2.08 -1.25 13.21
N MET A 463 0.74 -1.32 13.25
CA MET A 463 -0.10 -1.77 12.13
C MET A 463 0.16 -0.96 10.86
N VAL A 464 0.40 0.36 10.99
CA VAL A 464 0.73 1.22 9.83
C VAL A 464 2.01 0.74 9.13
N ARG A 465 3.04 0.32 9.87
CA ARG A 465 4.28 -0.21 9.28
C ARG A 465 4.06 -1.55 8.58
N GLU A 466 3.24 -2.41 9.17
CA GLU A 466 2.90 -3.71 8.56
C GLU A 466 2.20 -3.55 7.21
N LEU A 467 1.31 -2.56 7.08
CA LEU A 467 0.69 -2.20 5.79
C LEU A 467 1.70 -1.61 4.80
N ILE A 468 2.57 -0.71 5.25
CA ILE A 468 3.61 -0.09 4.40
C ILE A 468 4.58 -1.14 3.83
N ASP A 469 4.88 -2.17 4.61
CA ASP A 469 5.80 -3.25 4.24
C ASP A 469 5.08 -4.45 3.59
N HIS A 470 3.76 -4.38 3.40
CA HIS A 470 2.92 -5.48 2.90
C HIS A 470 3.10 -6.78 3.69
N LYS A 471 3.35 -6.66 5.01
CA LYS A 471 3.27 -7.81 5.94
C LYS A 471 1.82 -8.18 6.23
N ALA A 472 0.93 -7.20 6.16
CA ALA A 472 -0.52 -7.35 6.27
C ALA A 472 -1.19 -6.69 5.07
N ASP A 473 -2.27 -7.27 4.59
CA ASP A 473 -3.03 -6.80 3.43
C ASP A 473 -4.14 -5.82 3.85
N LEU A 474 -4.61 -5.94 5.09
CA LEU A 474 -5.70 -5.15 5.62
C LEU A 474 -5.49 -4.88 7.12
N ALA A 475 -5.78 -3.67 7.58
CA ALA A 475 -5.84 -3.36 9.00
C ALA A 475 -7.28 -3.05 9.40
N VAL A 476 -7.91 -3.99 10.12
CA VAL A 476 -9.27 -3.83 10.67
C VAL A 476 -9.16 -3.71 12.17
N ALA A 477 -9.13 -2.46 12.65
CA ALA A 477 -8.96 -2.09 14.05
C ALA A 477 -9.66 -0.73 14.29
N PRO A 478 -9.78 -0.26 15.54
CA PRO A 478 -10.17 1.13 15.84
C PRO A 478 -9.04 2.10 15.45
N LEU A 479 -8.72 2.18 14.15
CA LEU A 479 -7.62 2.95 13.61
C LEU A 479 -8.11 4.33 13.18
N ALA A 480 -7.77 5.35 13.98
CA ALA A 480 -8.09 6.74 13.66
C ALA A 480 -7.44 7.19 12.34
N ILE A 481 -8.26 7.71 11.43
CA ILE A 481 -7.82 8.34 10.18
C ILE A 481 -7.14 9.67 10.53
N THR A 482 -5.88 9.81 10.15
CA THR A 482 -5.11 11.06 10.35
C THR A 482 -4.36 11.42 9.09
N TYR A 483 -4.17 12.71 8.85
CA TYR A 483 -3.43 13.23 7.69
C TYR A 483 -2.01 12.65 7.55
N VAL A 484 -1.37 12.28 8.66
CA VAL A 484 0.00 11.72 8.63
C VAL A 484 -0.02 10.26 8.16
N ARG A 485 -1.04 9.49 8.54
CA ARG A 485 -1.22 8.09 8.13
C ARG A 485 -1.70 7.98 6.68
N GLU A 486 -2.62 8.85 6.27
CA GLU A 486 -3.15 8.90 4.90
C GLU A 486 -2.06 9.19 3.84
N LYS A 487 -0.91 9.76 4.25
CA LYS A 487 0.23 9.94 3.34
C LYS A 487 0.98 8.66 2.98
N VAL A 488 0.83 7.61 3.78
CA VAL A 488 1.65 6.38 3.68
C VAL A 488 0.82 5.13 3.48
N ILE A 489 -0.46 5.16 3.87
CA ILE A 489 -1.45 4.11 3.67
C ILE A 489 -2.76 4.74 3.23
N ASP A 490 -3.59 3.98 2.52
CA ASP A 490 -4.92 4.42 2.13
C ASP A 490 -5.95 4.02 3.19
N PHE A 491 -7.08 4.72 3.22
CA PHE A 491 -8.18 4.44 4.13
C PHE A 491 -9.50 4.31 3.37
N SER A 492 -10.36 3.43 3.86
CA SER A 492 -11.77 3.44 3.49
C SER A 492 -12.48 4.68 4.03
N LYS A 493 -13.72 4.90 3.56
CA LYS A 493 -14.60 5.86 4.24
C LYS A 493 -14.79 5.44 5.70
N PRO A 494 -14.82 6.41 6.64
CA PRO A 494 -14.95 6.08 8.05
C PRO A 494 -16.25 5.32 8.31
N PHE A 495 -16.15 4.17 8.98
CA PHE A 495 -17.32 3.36 9.35
C PHE A 495 -17.92 3.81 10.69
N MET A 496 -17.16 4.54 11.51
CA MET A 496 -17.60 5.08 12.80
C MET A 496 -17.00 6.47 13.02
N THR A 497 -17.85 7.47 13.22
CA THR A 497 -17.45 8.86 13.50
C THR A 497 -17.39 9.12 15.00
N LEU A 498 -16.32 9.75 15.47
CA LEU A 498 -16.03 9.98 16.88
C LEU A 498 -15.13 11.21 17.07
N GLY A 499 -14.74 11.50 18.30
CA GLY A 499 -13.83 12.59 18.63
C GLY A 499 -13.18 12.39 19.99
N ILE A 500 -12.22 13.24 20.32
CA ILE A 500 -11.60 13.28 21.64
C ILE A 500 -12.62 13.88 22.61
N SER A 501 -12.78 13.24 23.76
CA SER A 501 -13.59 13.73 24.87
C SER A 501 -12.86 13.48 26.19
N ILE A 502 -13.39 14.01 27.28
CA ILE A 502 -12.78 13.94 28.60
C ILE A 502 -13.53 12.90 29.44
N LEU A 503 -12.78 11.95 30.00
CA LEU A 503 -13.25 11.02 31.01
C LEU A 503 -12.82 11.52 32.39
N TYR A 504 -13.77 11.62 33.31
CA TYR A 504 -13.50 12.00 34.69
C TYR A 504 -14.34 11.16 35.65
N ARG A 505 -13.92 11.11 36.92
CA ARG A 505 -14.73 10.45 37.95
C ARG A 505 -15.99 11.27 38.23
N LYS A 506 -17.10 10.57 38.42
CA LYS A 506 -18.35 11.18 38.86
C LYS A 506 -18.12 11.78 40.25
N PRO A 507 -18.39 13.08 40.46
CA PRO A 507 -18.29 13.65 41.80
C PRO A 507 -19.32 12.96 42.69
N ASN A 508 -18.88 12.48 43.85
CA ASN A 508 -19.81 11.97 44.87
C ASN A 508 -20.67 13.15 45.32
N GLY A 509 -22.00 12.96 45.34
CA GLY A 509 -22.94 13.97 45.82
C GLY A 509 -22.47 14.52 47.17
N THR A 510 -22.41 15.85 47.29
CA THR A 510 -21.96 16.50 48.53
C THR A 510 -22.93 16.13 49.64
N ASN A 511 -22.44 15.42 50.67
CA ASN A 511 -23.22 15.16 51.87
C ASN A 511 -23.69 16.50 52.45
N PRO A 512 -24.99 16.67 52.75
CA PRO A 512 -25.49 17.92 53.30
C PRO A 512 -24.80 18.20 54.64
N GLY A 513 -24.15 19.36 54.76
CA GLY A 513 -23.53 19.80 56.00
C GLY A 513 -24.56 20.06 57.11
N VAL A 514 -24.11 20.22 58.36
CA VAL A 514 -24.97 20.43 59.54
C VAL A 514 -25.93 21.62 59.40
N PHE A 515 -25.54 22.64 58.63
CA PHE A 515 -26.33 23.84 58.37
C PHE A 515 -27.17 23.78 57.08
N SER A 516 -27.37 22.59 56.49
CA SER A 516 -28.12 22.43 55.23
C SER A 516 -29.54 22.99 55.28
N PHE A 517 -30.17 23.04 56.47
CA PHE A 517 -31.50 23.64 56.64
C PHE A 517 -31.55 25.16 56.38
N LEU A 518 -30.41 25.88 56.40
CA LEU A 518 -30.36 27.31 56.09
C LEU A 518 -30.22 27.59 54.59
N ASN A 519 -29.77 26.61 53.80
CA ASN A 519 -29.53 26.73 52.35
C ASN A 519 -30.75 27.09 51.48
N PRO A 520 -32.02 26.77 51.83
CA PRO A 520 -33.18 27.10 50.99
C PRO A 520 -33.42 28.60 50.77
N LEU A 521 -32.82 29.45 51.61
CA LEU A 521 -32.84 30.91 51.47
C LEU A 521 -31.39 31.42 51.45
N SER A 522 -31.11 32.40 50.59
CA SER A 522 -29.80 33.05 50.56
C SER A 522 -29.50 33.72 51.90
N PRO A 523 -28.22 33.79 52.33
CA PRO A 523 -27.81 34.46 53.56
C PRO A 523 -28.35 35.90 53.69
N ASP A 524 -28.45 36.62 52.58
CA ASP A 524 -28.97 38.00 52.56
C ASP A 524 -30.44 38.07 53.00
N ILE A 525 -31.28 37.10 52.62
CA ILE A 525 -32.70 37.06 52.99
C ILE A 525 -32.85 36.80 54.49
N TRP A 526 -32.02 35.93 55.07
CA TRP A 526 -31.99 35.72 56.52
C TRP A 526 -31.67 37.01 57.28
N MET A 527 -30.73 37.79 56.78
CA MET A 527 -30.42 39.11 57.34
C MET A 527 -31.60 40.09 57.20
N TYR A 528 -32.29 40.11 56.07
CA TYR A 528 -33.48 40.95 55.88
C TYR A 528 -34.65 40.54 56.79
N ILE A 529 -34.88 39.24 57.02
CA ILE A 529 -35.92 38.75 57.95
C ILE A 529 -35.61 39.23 59.38
N LEU A 530 -34.35 39.13 59.81
CA LEU A 530 -33.92 39.61 61.12
C LEU A 530 -34.13 41.12 61.27
N LEU A 531 -33.74 41.92 60.27
CA LEU A 531 -33.94 43.37 60.26
C LEU A 531 -35.42 43.76 60.25
N ALA A 532 -36.24 43.08 59.45
CA ALA A 532 -37.68 43.29 59.39
C ALA A 532 -38.37 42.96 60.72
N TYR A 533 -37.98 41.86 61.36
CA TYR A 533 -38.45 41.48 62.69
C TYR A 533 -38.15 42.56 63.74
N LEU A 534 -36.90 43.04 63.79
CA LEU A 534 -36.52 44.11 64.72
C LEU A 534 -37.29 45.41 64.45
N GLY A 535 -37.46 45.76 63.16
CA GLY A 535 -38.20 46.93 62.73
C GLY A 535 -39.68 46.89 63.13
N VAL A 536 -40.37 45.77 62.87
CA VAL A 536 -41.79 45.60 63.17
C VAL A 536 -42.04 45.58 64.68
N SER A 537 -41.20 44.92 65.47
CA SER A 537 -41.31 44.94 66.93
C SER A 537 -41.11 46.35 67.51
N CYS A 538 -40.20 47.15 66.94
CA CYS A 538 -40.03 48.55 67.33
C CYS A 538 -41.25 49.42 66.94
N VAL A 539 -41.77 49.25 65.72
CA VAL A 539 -42.97 49.97 65.24
C VAL A 539 -44.20 49.63 66.08
N LEU A 540 -44.39 48.35 66.43
CA LEU A 540 -45.47 47.91 67.33
C LEU A 540 -45.35 48.56 68.71
N PHE A 541 -44.14 48.57 69.29
CA PHE A 541 -43.88 49.21 70.59
C PHE A 541 -44.23 50.71 70.56
N VAL A 542 -43.79 51.43 69.53
CA VAL A 542 -44.06 52.87 69.37
C VAL A 542 -45.55 53.14 69.23
N ILE A 543 -46.24 52.43 68.32
CA ILE A 543 -47.67 52.64 68.06
C ILE A 543 -48.51 52.27 69.29
N ALA A 544 -48.19 51.17 69.97
CA ALA A 544 -48.91 50.74 71.17
C ALA A 544 -48.76 51.75 72.32
N ARG A 545 -47.62 52.45 72.43
CA ARG A 545 -47.43 53.50 73.46
C ARG A 545 -48.24 54.76 73.16
N PHE A 546 -48.36 55.15 71.89
CA PHE A 546 -49.06 56.37 71.46
C PHE A 546 -50.57 56.20 71.33
N SER A 547 -51.07 54.99 71.07
CA SER A 547 -52.52 54.76 70.93
C SER A 547 -53.19 54.67 72.31
N PRO A 548 -54.09 55.59 72.70
CA PRO A 548 -54.75 55.55 74.00
C PRO A 548 -55.68 54.34 74.16
N TYR A 549 -56.13 53.72 73.07
CA TYR A 549 -57.01 52.54 73.09
C TYR A 549 -56.31 51.21 73.44
N GLU A 550 -54.97 51.16 73.51
CA GLU A 550 -54.23 50.00 74.03
C GLU A 550 -54.10 50.00 75.57
N TRP A 551 -54.32 51.16 76.19
CA TRP A 551 -54.27 51.33 77.64
C TRP A 551 -55.58 50.81 78.25
N TYR A 552 -55.50 49.89 79.20
CA TYR A 552 -56.68 49.34 79.86
C TYR A 552 -56.55 49.39 81.38
N ASN A 553 -57.69 49.54 82.05
CA ASN A 553 -57.75 49.50 83.50
C ASN A 553 -57.76 48.02 83.95
N PRO A 554 -56.76 47.55 84.73
CA PRO A 554 -56.70 46.17 85.23
C PRO A 554 -57.80 45.82 86.25
N HIS A 555 -58.52 46.81 86.80
CA HIS A 555 -59.60 46.61 87.77
C HIS A 555 -60.95 47.16 87.27
N PRO A 556 -61.70 46.40 86.43
CA PRO A 556 -62.95 46.86 85.82
C PRO A 556 -64.10 47.12 86.83
N CYS A 557 -63.94 46.71 88.10
CA CYS A 557 -64.94 46.91 89.15
C CYS A 557 -64.78 48.25 89.92
N ASN A 558 -63.74 49.04 89.66
CA ASN A 558 -63.53 50.34 90.31
C ASN A 558 -63.44 51.46 89.26
N PRO A 559 -64.53 52.22 89.00
CA PRO A 559 -64.58 53.22 87.93
C PRO A 559 -63.70 54.46 88.16
N ASP A 560 -63.14 54.66 89.37
CA ASP A 560 -62.35 55.85 89.75
C ASP A 560 -60.82 55.62 89.78
N SER A 561 -60.29 54.51 89.24
CA SER A 561 -58.84 54.28 89.21
C SER A 561 -58.19 54.76 87.91
N ASP A 562 -57.37 55.81 87.98
CA ASP A 562 -56.59 56.40 86.85
C ASP A 562 -55.37 55.56 86.41
N VAL A 563 -55.16 54.38 87.02
CA VAL A 563 -54.03 53.50 86.68
C VAL A 563 -54.40 52.66 85.46
N VAL A 564 -53.92 53.08 84.29
CA VAL A 564 -54.00 52.31 83.05
C VAL A 564 -52.68 51.58 82.79
N GLU A 565 -52.77 50.31 82.42
CA GLU A 565 -51.63 49.48 82.06
C GLU A 565 -51.62 49.17 80.56
N ASN A 566 -50.41 49.01 80.01
CA ASN A 566 -50.18 48.62 78.63
C ASN A 566 -49.31 47.36 78.60
N ASN A 567 -49.81 46.30 77.97
CA ASN A 567 -49.13 45.01 77.92
C ASN A 567 -47.99 44.96 76.90
N PHE A 568 -47.91 45.91 75.95
CA PHE A 568 -46.84 45.98 74.96
C PHE A 568 -45.62 46.75 75.48
N THR A 569 -44.82 46.09 76.33
CA THR A 569 -43.43 46.51 76.58
C THR A 569 -42.55 46.20 75.36
N LEU A 570 -41.34 46.78 75.27
CA LEU A 570 -40.41 46.49 74.16
C LEU A 570 -40.12 44.99 74.04
N LEU A 571 -39.90 44.32 75.19
CA LEU A 571 -39.65 42.89 75.26
C LEU A 571 -40.88 42.07 74.87
N ASN A 572 -42.07 42.49 75.29
CA ASN A 572 -43.34 41.88 74.88
C ASN A 572 -43.64 42.10 73.39
N SER A 573 -43.16 43.19 72.79
CA SER A 573 -43.29 43.48 71.35
C SER A 573 -42.35 42.61 70.50
N PHE A 574 -41.15 42.30 71.02
CA PHE A 574 -40.27 41.28 70.46
C PHE A 574 -40.90 39.89 70.59
N TRP A 575 -41.44 39.55 71.76
CA TRP A 575 -42.12 38.28 72.00
C TRP A 575 -43.32 38.06 71.06
N PHE A 576 -44.13 39.11 70.84
CA PHE A 576 -45.22 39.09 69.86
C PHE A 576 -44.70 38.84 68.43
N GLY A 577 -43.60 39.51 68.05
CA GLY A 577 -42.97 39.33 66.73
C GLY A 577 -42.46 37.90 66.49
N VAL A 578 -41.83 37.29 67.51
CA VAL A 578 -41.35 35.90 67.45
C VAL A 578 -42.52 34.91 67.44
N GLY A 579 -43.53 35.11 68.29
CA GLY A 579 -44.72 34.25 68.33
C GLY A 579 -45.48 34.20 67.00
N ALA A 580 -45.48 35.32 66.26
CA ALA A 580 -46.02 35.40 64.90
C ALA A 580 -45.13 34.71 63.85
N LEU A 581 -43.80 34.72 64.03
CA LEU A 581 -42.86 34.03 63.13
C LEU A 581 -42.84 32.51 63.35
N MET A 582 -43.04 32.03 64.58
CA MET A 582 -43.07 30.60 64.91
C MET A 582 -44.46 29.96 64.76
N GLN A 583 -45.46 30.70 64.29
CA GLN A 583 -46.87 30.27 64.16
C GLN A 583 -47.53 29.75 65.44
N GLN A 584 -46.92 29.95 66.62
CA GLN A 584 -47.48 29.55 67.91
C GLN A 584 -48.50 30.56 68.47
N GLY A 585 -48.52 31.78 67.93
CA GLY A 585 -49.34 32.87 68.44
C GLY A 585 -48.71 33.51 69.69
N SER A 586 -49.35 34.57 70.20
CA SER A 586 -48.94 35.24 71.44
C SER A 586 -50.16 35.40 72.34
N GLU A 587 -49.98 35.29 73.65
CA GLU A 587 -51.01 35.59 74.64
C GLU A 587 -51.38 37.09 74.64
N LEU A 588 -50.55 37.92 74.02
CA LEU A 588 -50.73 39.37 73.90
C LEU A 588 -51.58 39.70 72.68
N MET A 589 -52.81 40.17 72.92
CA MET A 589 -53.74 40.55 71.85
C MET A 589 -53.80 42.08 71.69
N PRO A 590 -53.47 42.63 70.50
CA PRO A 590 -53.62 44.06 70.23
C PRO A 590 -55.10 44.49 70.24
N LYS A 591 -55.42 45.54 70.99
CA LYS A 591 -56.76 46.11 71.14
C LYS A 591 -57.04 47.23 70.15
N ALA A 592 -56.06 48.09 69.86
CA ALA A 592 -56.24 49.23 68.97
C ALA A 592 -56.26 48.81 67.49
N LEU A 593 -56.95 49.60 66.65
CA LEU A 593 -57.02 49.34 65.22
C LEU A 593 -55.64 49.44 64.54
N SER A 594 -54.82 50.42 64.93
CA SER A 594 -53.50 50.66 64.36
C SER A 594 -52.51 49.50 64.62
N THR A 595 -52.47 48.99 65.85
CA THR A 595 -51.64 47.84 66.25
C THR A 595 -52.12 46.54 65.59
N ARG A 596 -53.45 46.36 65.43
CA ARG A 596 -54.03 45.23 64.69
C ARG A 596 -53.66 45.22 63.21
N ILE A 597 -53.63 46.38 62.55
CA ILE A 597 -53.21 46.47 61.14
C ILE A 597 -51.74 46.08 61.00
N VAL A 598 -50.85 46.61 61.84
CA VAL A 598 -49.42 46.26 61.80
C VAL A 598 -49.21 44.77 62.11
N GLY A 599 -49.89 44.25 63.14
CA GLY A 599 -49.88 42.82 63.47
C GLY A 599 -50.40 41.96 62.32
N GLY A 600 -51.48 42.36 61.65
CA GLY A 600 -52.06 41.64 60.51
C GLY A 600 -51.15 41.62 59.28
N ILE A 601 -50.49 42.74 58.95
CA ILE A 601 -49.49 42.81 57.88
C ILE A 601 -48.28 41.93 58.21
N TRP A 602 -47.78 41.99 59.45
CA TRP A 602 -46.69 41.12 59.90
C TRP A 602 -47.08 39.64 59.79
N TRP A 603 -48.30 39.29 60.19
CA TRP A 603 -48.80 37.91 60.11
C TRP A 603 -48.91 37.42 58.66
N PHE A 604 -49.35 38.28 57.74
CA PHE A 604 -49.38 37.96 56.32
C PHE A 604 -47.96 37.79 55.74
N PHE A 605 -47.03 38.66 56.15
CA PHE A 605 -45.63 38.56 55.76
C PHE A 605 -44.97 37.27 56.27
N THR A 606 -45.14 36.93 57.56
CA THR A 606 -44.57 35.68 58.11
C THR A 606 -45.19 34.45 57.47
N LEU A 607 -46.49 34.47 57.16
CA LEU A 607 -47.15 33.40 56.40
C LEU A 607 -46.49 33.17 55.05
N ILE A 608 -46.29 34.23 54.25
CA ILE A 608 -45.63 34.13 52.94
C ILE A 608 -44.21 33.57 53.07
N ILE A 609 -43.42 34.09 54.02
CA ILE A 609 -42.02 33.66 54.20
C ILE A 609 -41.95 32.18 54.60
N ILE A 610 -42.78 31.73 55.55
CA ILE A 610 -42.76 30.33 56.00
C ILE A 610 -43.24 29.41 54.87
N SER A 611 -44.30 29.77 54.15
CA SER A 611 -44.77 29.01 52.99
C SER A 611 -43.74 28.94 51.86
N SER A 612 -43.00 30.02 51.61
CA SER A 612 -41.92 30.01 50.62
C SER A 612 -40.72 29.18 51.07
N TYR A 613 -40.37 29.24 52.37
CA TYR A 613 -39.30 28.43 52.94
C TYR A 613 -39.65 26.94 52.87
N THR A 614 -40.86 26.55 53.25
CA THR A 614 -41.30 25.15 53.18
C THR A 614 -41.34 24.63 51.74
N ALA A 615 -41.77 25.47 50.78
CA ALA A 615 -41.75 25.13 49.36
C ALA A 615 -40.31 24.95 48.83
N ASN A 616 -39.39 25.88 49.12
CA ASN A 616 -38.00 25.78 48.68
C ASN A 616 -37.25 24.64 49.36
N LEU A 617 -37.51 24.39 50.66
CA LEU A 617 -36.94 23.26 51.38
C LEU A 617 -37.39 21.94 50.76
N ALA A 618 -38.67 21.79 50.42
CA ALA A 618 -39.18 20.61 49.71
C ALA A 618 -38.53 20.43 48.34
N ALA A 619 -38.32 21.52 47.58
CA ALA A 619 -37.60 21.49 46.31
C ALA A 619 -36.11 21.13 46.49
N PHE A 620 -35.46 21.64 47.52
CA PHE A 620 -34.04 21.38 47.80
C PHE A 620 -33.80 19.93 48.22
N LEU A 621 -34.70 19.35 49.03
CA LEU A 621 -34.61 17.96 49.46
C LEU A 621 -34.91 16.95 48.33
N THR A 622 -35.58 17.39 47.27
CA THR A 622 -35.93 16.54 46.12
C THR A 622 -34.90 16.61 45.00
N VAL A 623 -34.06 17.65 44.96
CA VAL A 623 -33.09 17.87 43.88
C VAL A 623 -31.66 17.97 44.43
N GLU A 624 -30.95 16.85 44.41
CA GLU A 624 -29.49 16.84 44.53
C GLU A 624 -28.87 17.31 43.21
N ARG A 625 -28.41 18.56 43.16
CA ARG A 625 -27.62 19.03 42.00
C ARG A 625 -26.21 18.47 42.11
N MET A 626 -25.86 17.56 41.20
CA MET A 626 -24.48 17.17 40.96
C MET A 626 -23.80 18.28 40.17
N GLU A 627 -23.05 19.16 40.84
CA GLU A 627 -22.18 20.13 40.14
C GLU A 627 -20.88 19.46 39.71
N SER A 628 -20.61 19.46 38.40
CA SER A 628 -19.33 19.06 37.82
C SER A 628 -18.30 20.17 38.04
N PRO A 629 -17.08 19.87 38.51
CA PRO A 629 -16.03 20.88 38.69
C PRO A 629 -15.44 21.40 37.37
N ILE A 630 -15.69 20.71 36.26
CA ILE A 630 -15.22 21.04 34.91
C ILE A 630 -16.34 20.70 33.90
N ASP A 631 -16.54 21.57 32.91
CA ASP A 631 -17.50 21.33 31.80
C ASP A 631 -16.81 21.35 30.43
N SER A 632 -15.67 22.04 30.30
CA SER A 632 -14.96 22.20 29.03
C SER A 632 -13.46 21.93 29.12
N ALA A 633 -12.84 21.66 27.97
CA ALA A 633 -11.38 21.54 27.86
C ALA A 633 -10.66 22.87 28.18
N ASP A 634 -11.31 24.02 27.96
CA ASP A 634 -10.75 25.33 28.32
C ASP A 634 -10.62 25.49 29.84
N ASP A 635 -11.55 24.92 30.61
CA ASP A 635 -11.48 24.97 32.08
C ASP A 635 -10.30 24.16 32.59
N LEU A 636 -10.04 22.98 32.00
CA LEU A 636 -8.84 22.19 32.26
C LEU A 636 -7.55 22.96 31.95
N ALA A 637 -7.54 23.74 30.86
CA ALA A 637 -6.37 24.52 30.46
C ALA A 637 -6.09 25.74 31.37
N LYS A 638 -7.13 26.29 32.03
CA LYS A 638 -7.00 27.44 32.94
C LYS A 638 -6.53 27.05 34.34
N GLN A 639 -6.77 25.81 34.75
CA GLN A 639 -6.48 25.30 36.09
C GLN A 639 -5.31 24.32 36.11
N THR A 640 -4.70 24.10 37.27
CA THR A 640 -3.57 23.17 37.44
C THR A 640 -3.76 22.16 38.58
N LYS A 641 -4.95 22.12 39.19
CA LYS A 641 -5.27 21.25 40.33
C LYS A 641 -5.59 19.83 39.88
N ILE A 642 -6.38 19.69 38.82
CA ILE A 642 -6.73 18.44 38.17
C ILE A 642 -5.69 18.19 37.08
N GLU A 643 -4.95 17.10 37.19
CA GLU A 643 -4.01 16.68 36.14
C GLU A 643 -4.78 16.07 34.96
N TYR A 644 -4.29 16.23 33.74
CA TYR A 644 -4.94 15.66 32.56
C TYR A 644 -3.94 15.21 31.51
N GLY A 645 -4.22 14.09 30.84
CA GLY A 645 -3.30 13.46 29.90
C GLY A 645 -3.96 12.47 28.94
N ALA A 646 -3.13 11.82 28.12
CA ALA A 646 -3.53 10.90 27.05
C ALA A 646 -2.59 9.69 26.99
N VAL A 647 -2.92 8.71 26.13
CA VAL A 647 -2.06 7.54 25.87
C VAL A 647 -0.82 7.95 25.08
N GLU A 648 0.35 7.43 25.48
CA GLU A 648 1.62 7.59 24.77
C GLU A 648 1.58 6.92 23.38
N ASP A 649 2.22 7.54 22.39
CA ASP A 649 2.21 7.13 20.97
C ASP A 649 0.80 7.07 20.32
N GLY A 650 -0.21 7.63 20.99
CA GLY A 650 -1.60 7.68 20.51
C GLY A 650 -1.86 8.79 19.49
N ALA A 651 -2.98 8.65 18.76
CA ALA A 651 -3.45 9.68 17.83
C ALA A 651 -3.82 10.99 18.56
N THR A 652 -4.43 10.88 19.75
CA THR A 652 -4.79 12.01 20.63
C THR A 652 -3.55 12.81 21.07
N MET A 653 -2.49 12.14 21.50
CA MET A 653 -1.21 12.80 21.85
C MET A 653 -0.64 13.56 20.64
N THR A 654 -0.61 12.92 19.48
CA THR A 654 -0.09 13.53 18.23
C THR A 654 -0.94 14.72 17.79
N PHE A 655 -2.26 14.68 18.01
CA PHE A 655 -3.17 15.78 17.75
C PHE A 655 -2.80 17.01 18.58
N PHE A 656 -2.64 16.86 19.90
CA PHE A 656 -2.24 17.98 20.76
C PHE A 656 -0.83 18.49 20.44
N LYS A 657 0.13 17.60 20.12
CA LYS A 657 1.50 17.97 19.69
C LYS A 657 1.53 18.82 18.42
N LYS A 658 0.59 18.61 17.49
CA LYS A 658 0.53 19.32 16.19
C LYS A 658 -0.55 20.40 16.12
N SER A 659 -1.32 20.59 17.20
CA SER A 659 -2.40 21.55 17.24
C SER A 659 -1.86 22.98 17.15
N LYS A 660 -2.57 23.85 16.44
CA LYS A 660 -2.26 25.29 16.33
C LYS A 660 -3.22 26.18 17.12
N ILE A 661 -4.19 25.56 17.81
CA ILE A 661 -5.18 26.27 18.62
C ILE A 661 -4.54 26.59 19.97
N SER A 662 -4.58 27.85 20.39
CA SER A 662 -3.87 28.34 21.58
C SER A 662 -4.22 27.60 22.88
N THR A 663 -5.47 27.17 23.07
CA THR A 663 -5.86 26.38 24.24
C THR A 663 -5.17 25.01 24.22
N TYR A 664 -5.26 24.29 23.10
CA TYR A 664 -4.70 22.94 22.97
C TYR A 664 -3.17 22.92 22.95
N ASP A 665 -2.54 23.98 22.43
CA ASP A 665 -1.10 24.17 22.51
C ASP A 665 -0.64 24.39 23.97
N LYS A 666 -1.40 25.17 24.76
CA LYS A 666 -1.15 25.29 26.22
C LYS A 666 -1.33 23.96 26.94
N MET A 667 -2.37 23.19 26.60
CA MET A 667 -2.58 21.85 27.15
C MET A 667 -1.42 20.92 26.79
N TRP A 668 -0.90 20.99 25.57
CA TRP A 668 0.29 20.24 25.16
C TRP A 668 1.55 20.69 25.89
N ALA A 669 1.76 21.98 26.08
CA ALA A 669 2.87 22.50 26.89
C ALA A 669 2.81 21.96 28.33
N PHE A 670 1.61 21.88 28.92
CA PHE A 670 1.41 21.25 30.22
C PHE A 670 1.74 19.74 30.20
N MET A 671 1.15 18.98 29.28
CA MET A 671 1.38 17.53 29.14
C MET A 671 2.85 17.20 28.86
N SER A 672 3.52 17.98 28.01
CA SER A 672 4.94 17.79 27.67
C SER A 672 5.88 18.10 28.83
N SER A 673 5.56 19.12 29.63
CA SER A 673 6.33 19.45 30.84
C SER A 673 6.26 18.36 31.92
N ARG A 674 5.17 17.58 31.94
CA ARG A 674 4.89 16.52 32.94
C ARG A 674 4.75 15.14 32.31
N ARG A 675 5.53 14.86 31.26
CA ARG A 675 5.38 13.66 30.42
C ARG A 675 5.26 12.35 31.21
N GLN A 676 6.12 12.15 32.21
CA GLN A 676 6.19 10.92 33.00
C GLN A 676 5.03 10.76 33.99
N SER A 677 4.42 11.85 34.46
CA SER A 677 3.31 11.77 35.41
C SER A 677 1.96 11.73 34.71
N VAL A 678 1.85 12.33 33.52
CA VAL A 678 0.57 12.60 32.86
C VAL A 678 0.25 11.61 31.73
N LEU A 679 1.23 11.16 30.95
CA LEU A 679 0.97 10.21 29.87
C LEU A 679 0.95 8.78 30.40
N VAL A 680 0.00 7.98 29.92
CA VAL A 680 -0.18 6.56 30.29
C VAL A 680 0.15 5.65 29.12
N LYS A 681 0.45 4.37 29.38
CA LYS A 681 0.83 3.42 28.31
C LYS A 681 -0.37 2.76 27.64
N SER A 682 -1.48 2.60 28.37
CA SER A 682 -2.70 1.94 27.90
C SER A 682 -3.95 2.65 28.40
N ASN A 683 -5.07 2.46 27.70
CA ASN A 683 -6.37 2.98 28.09
C ASN A 683 -6.79 2.47 29.49
N GLU A 684 -6.53 1.20 29.80
CA GLU A 684 -6.90 0.62 31.11
C GLU A 684 -6.16 1.32 32.26
N GLU A 685 -4.86 1.62 32.09
CA GLU A 685 -4.08 2.38 33.07
C GLU A 685 -4.66 3.79 33.27
N GLY A 686 -5.07 4.45 32.17
CA GLY A 686 -5.76 5.74 32.20
C GLY A 686 -7.07 5.69 33.00
N ILE A 687 -7.91 4.68 32.75
CA ILE A 687 -9.20 4.49 33.44
C ILE A 687 -8.99 4.26 34.95
N GLN A 688 -8.07 3.38 35.32
CA GLN A 688 -7.74 3.11 36.72
C GLN A 688 -7.22 4.37 37.43
N ARG A 689 -6.46 5.21 36.71
CA ARG A 689 -5.94 6.46 37.25
C ARG A 689 -7.04 7.50 37.50
N VAL A 690 -8.02 7.61 36.62
CA VAL A 690 -9.20 8.49 36.81
C VAL A 690 -10.01 8.07 38.04
N LEU A 691 -10.12 6.75 38.31
CA LEU A 691 -10.85 6.24 39.47
C LEU A 691 -10.13 6.53 40.80
N THR A 692 -8.80 6.48 40.80
CA THR A 692 -7.98 6.55 42.02
C THR A 692 -7.51 7.96 42.39
N SER A 693 -7.35 8.85 41.40
CA SER A 693 -6.77 10.18 41.59
C SER A 693 -7.61 11.29 40.94
N ASP A 694 -7.34 12.55 41.29
CA ASP A 694 -7.94 13.72 40.63
C ASP A 694 -7.29 13.97 39.26
N TYR A 695 -7.58 13.06 38.33
CA TYR A 695 -7.03 13.03 36.99
C TYR A 695 -8.14 12.94 35.94
N ALA A 696 -8.02 13.73 34.87
CA ALA A 696 -8.93 13.72 33.73
C ALA A 696 -8.23 13.09 32.51
N PHE A 697 -8.86 12.09 31.91
CA PHE A 697 -8.25 11.33 30.82
C PHE A 697 -8.85 11.71 29.47
N LEU A 698 -7.99 12.09 28.53
CA LEU A 698 -8.36 12.44 27.16
C LEU A 698 -8.36 11.17 26.30
N MET A 699 -9.55 10.71 25.95
CA MET A 699 -9.77 9.48 25.20
C MET A 699 -10.84 9.69 24.13
N GLU A 700 -10.92 8.77 23.19
CA GLU A 700 -11.94 8.73 22.16
C GLU A 700 -13.34 8.51 22.77
N SER A 701 -14.33 9.24 22.26
CA SER A 701 -15.69 9.32 22.81
C SER A 701 -16.40 7.96 22.85
N THR A 702 -16.20 7.11 21.86
CA THR A 702 -16.81 5.77 21.78
C THR A 702 -16.29 4.86 22.89
N THR A 703 -15.00 4.94 23.18
CA THR A 703 -14.38 4.21 24.29
C THR A 703 -14.87 4.74 25.64
N ILE A 704 -15.06 6.05 25.77
CA ILE A 704 -15.62 6.67 26.98
C ILE A 704 -17.07 6.20 27.20
N GLU A 705 -17.90 6.20 26.17
CA GLU A 705 -19.27 5.73 26.25
C GLU A 705 -19.34 4.26 26.69
N PHE A 706 -18.50 3.41 26.10
CA PHE A 706 -18.40 2.00 26.50
C PHE A 706 -17.99 1.82 27.97
N VAL A 707 -16.99 2.57 28.44
CA VAL A 707 -16.49 2.47 29.82
C VAL A 707 -17.52 3.01 30.82
N THR A 708 -18.19 4.11 30.50
CA THR A 708 -19.23 4.71 31.36
C THR A 708 -20.48 3.84 31.47
N GLN A 709 -20.83 3.08 30.42
CA GLN A 709 -21.90 2.08 30.49
C GLN A 709 -21.58 0.92 31.44
N ARG A 710 -20.30 0.56 31.61
CA ARG A 710 -19.87 -0.51 32.53
C ARG A 710 -19.57 0.00 33.93
N ASN A 711 -19.09 1.23 34.07
CA ASN A 711 -18.66 1.80 35.33
C ASN A 711 -19.35 3.14 35.62
N CYS A 712 -20.36 3.08 36.48
CA CYS A 712 -21.18 4.23 36.87
C CYS A 712 -20.44 5.31 37.69
N ASN A 713 -19.21 5.03 38.14
CA ASN A 713 -18.35 5.98 38.84
C ASN A 713 -17.63 6.95 37.90
N LEU A 714 -17.80 6.79 36.59
CA LEU A 714 -17.17 7.62 35.57
C LEU A 714 -18.23 8.40 34.82
N THR A 715 -17.86 9.60 34.40
CA THR A 715 -18.70 10.50 33.61
C THR A 715 -17.90 11.10 32.48
N GLN A 716 -18.52 11.17 31.31
CA GLN A 716 -18.02 11.96 30.20
C GLN A 716 -18.25 13.44 30.49
N ILE A 717 -17.23 14.26 30.26
CA ILE A 717 -17.29 15.71 30.44
C ILE A 717 -17.06 16.42 29.11
N GLY A 718 -17.90 17.42 28.85
CA GLY A 718 -17.86 18.22 27.64
C GLY A 718 -18.35 17.48 26.39
N GLY A 719 -18.19 18.16 25.25
CA GLY A 719 -18.48 17.61 23.93
C GLY A 719 -17.25 17.03 23.24
N LEU A 720 -17.40 16.74 21.94
CA LEU A 720 -16.31 16.29 21.08
C LEU A 720 -15.37 17.47 20.77
N ILE A 721 -14.10 17.35 21.16
CA ILE A 721 -13.05 18.35 20.92
C ILE A 721 -12.66 18.42 19.44
N ASP A 722 -12.73 17.29 18.75
CA ASP A 722 -12.47 17.19 17.32
C ASP A 722 -13.48 16.25 16.65
N SER A 723 -13.47 16.24 15.31
CA SER A 723 -14.26 15.31 14.50
C SER A 723 -13.29 14.42 13.72
N LYS A 724 -13.26 13.14 14.08
CA LYS A 724 -12.48 12.09 13.42
C LYS A 724 -13.33 10.84 13.19
N GLY A 725 -12.74 9.82 12.59
CA GLY A 725 -13.42 8.53 12.45
C GLY A 725 -12.44 7.38 12.36
N TYR A 726 -12.94 6.19 12.64
CA TYR A 726 -12.24 4.95 12.34
C TYR A 726 -12.52 4.52 10.92
N GLY A 727 -11.45 4.18 10.22
CA GLY A 727 -11.49 3.61 8.88
C GLY A 727 -10.73 2.29 8.84
N VAL A 728 -10.96 1.53 7.77
CA VAL A 728 -10.15 0.36 7.47
C VAL A 728 -8.91 0.82 6.73
N GLY A 729 -7.73 0.45 7.22
CA GLY A 729 -6.46 0.80 6.59
C GLY A 729 -6.07 -0.23 5.52
N THR A 730 -5.66 0.23 4.36
CA THR A 730 -5.14 -0.59 3.26
C THR A 730 -3.74 -0.11 2.87
N PRO A 731 -2.87 -0.99 2.33
CA PRO A 731 -1.65 -0.55 1.67
C PRO A 731 -1.97 0.46 0.55
N MET A 732 -1.01 1.33 0.23
CA MET A 732 -1.22 2.39 -0.75
C MET A 732 -1.27 1.84 -2.18
N GLY A 733 -2.30 2.24 -2.95
CA GLY A 733 -2.53 1.79 -4.33
C GLY A 733 -3.71 0.83 -4.48
#